data_AF-H1LN69-F1
#
_entry.id   AF-H1LN69-F1
#
_cell.length_a   1.000
_cell.length_b   1.000
_cell.length_c   1.000
_cell.angle_alpha   90.00
_cell.angle_beta   90.00
_cell.angle_gamma   90.00
#
_symmetry.space_group_name_H-M   'P 1'
#
loop_
_entity.id
_entity.type
_entity.pdbx_description
1 polymer ?
#
loop_
_entity_poly.entity_id
_entity_poly.type
_entity_poly.pdbx_seq_one_letter_code
_entity_poly.pdbx_strand_id
1 'polypeptide(L)'
;MTTAVTQAIIDGFFDASNGDPFATLGMHETERGIEIRTLLPDANRVVVIERESGKEITELDCVDERGFFVGVIPNCRQFFAYQLQVFWGNEAQIIEDPYRFHPMIDDLEQWLLSEGSMLRPYEVLGAHFIECDGVSGVNFRLWAPNARRVSIVGDFNYWDGRRHPMRFHLKSGVWELFLPKSSLGQLYKFELIDCYGNLRLKADPFAFSSQLRPDTASQVSALPNVVEMTEQRRQANQANQPISIYEVHLGSWRRNLENNFWLDYDQIADELIPYVKDMGFTHIEFLPLSEFPFDGSWGYQPLGLYSPTSRFGSPEAFRRLVKRAHDAGINVILDWVPGHFPSDTHGLVAFDGTALYEHEDPREGYHQDWNTLIYNYGRNEVKNFLSSNVLYWLERFGVDGIRVDAVASMIYRDYSRAEGEWIPNQYGGRENLEAIEFLKHTNWKIHSEMAGAISIAEESTSFAGVTHPSEKGGLGFNFKWNMGWMNDTLAYMQLDPIYRQYHHNKMTFGMMYQYSENFVLPLSHDEVVHGKYSLLDKMPGDAWQKFANLRAYYGYMWGHPGKKLLFMGNEFAQGREWNYEESLDWFLLDENIGGGWHKGVLKLVKDLNHIYRENSPLFELDYSPEGFDWLVVDDAANSVFAFERRSSNGERIIVISNFTPVPRHDYRIGVNVAGTYEEILNTDSMYYQGSNVGNFGYVTSEEIESHGRENSISISIPPLATVYLKYNL
;
A
#
# COMPACT_ATOMS: atom_id res chain seq x y z
N MET A 1 19.51 44.84 -39.69
CA MET A 1 18.67 43.74 -39.19
C MET A 1 19.08 43.48 -37.75
N THR A 2 18.41 44.11 -36.79
CA THR A 2 18.56 43.77 -35.36
C THR A 2 17.51 42.70 -35.08
N THR A 3 17.93 41.45 -35.19
CA THR A 3 17.16 40.24 -34.85
C THR A 3 16.76 40.32 -33.37
N ALA A 4 15.47 40.19 -33.07
CA ALA A 4 14.90 40.39 -31.74
C ALA A 4 15.22 39.25 -30.74
N VAL A 5 15.78 38.14 -31.24
CA VAL A 5 16.35 37.04 -30.45
C VAL A 5 17.80 36.87 -30.89
N THR A 6 18.74 36.80 -29.94
CA THR A 6 20.16 36.61 -30.26
C THR A 6 20.43 35.15 -30.64
N GLN A 7 21.43 34.92 -31.48
CA GLN A 7 21.83 33.56 -31.86
C GLN A 7 22.13 32.68 -30.63
N ALA A 8 22.72 33.26 -29.58
CA ALA A 8 22.99 32.56 -28.32
C ALA A 8 21.73 32.02 -27.63
N ILE A 9 20.60 32.73 -27.70
CA ILE A 9 19.33 32.24 -27.14
C ILE A 9 18.79 31.08 -27.97
N ILE A 10 18.90 31.17 -29.31
CA ILE A 10 18.49 30.10 -30.23
C ILE A 10 19.34 28.85 -30.00
N ASP A 11 20.66 29.01 -29.95
CA ASP A 11 21.61 27.94 -29.62
C ASP A 11 21.25 27.27 -28.28
N GLY A 12 20.80 28.07 -27.31
CA GLY A 12 20.30 27.64 -26.01
C GLY A 12 19.20 26.56 -26.04
N PHE A 13 18.35 26.56 -27.07
CA PHE A 13 17.32 25.52 -27.22
C PHE A 13 17.89 24.19 -27.75
N PHE A 14 18.93 24.26 -28.59
CA PHE A 14 19.53 23.09 -29.23
C PHE A 14 20.66 22.47 -28.41
N ASP A 15 21.33 23.27 -27.58
CA ASP A 15 22.33 22.80 -26.60
C ASP A 15 21.70 22.43 -25.24
N ALA A 16 20.36 22.53 -25.15
CA ALA A 16 19.55 22.22 -23.98
C ALA A 16 19.86 23.09 -22.73
N SER A 17 20.37 24.30 -22.92
CA SER A 17 20.68 25.26 -21.84
C SER A 17 19.61 26.32 -21.57
N ASN A 18 18.58 26.44 -22.41
CA ASN A 18 17.46 27.36 -22.19
C ASN A 18 16.51 26.83 -21.10
N GLY A 19 16.49 27.49 -19.94
CA GLY A 19 15.64 27.14 -18.78
C GLY A 19 14.34 27.95 -18.66
N ASP A 20 14.09 28.92 -19.54
CA ASP A 20 12.85 29.71 -19.56
C ASP A 20 12.32 29.85 -21.00
N PRO A 21 11.69 28.80 -21.53
CA PRO A 21 11.21 28.81 -22.90
C PRO A 21 10.12 29.85 -23.13
N PHE A 22 9.32 30.22 -22.12
CA PHE A 22 8.24 31.21 -22.26
C PHE A 22 8.73 32.65 -22.32
N ALA A 23 9.93 32.96 -21.79
CA ALA A 23 10.58 34.24 -22.05
C ALA A 23 10.98 34.42 -23.52
N THR A 24 11.04 33.34 -24.30
CA THR A 24 11.44 33.39 -25.71
C THR A 24 10.35 32.98 -26.69
N LEU A 25 9.66 31.86 -26.50
CA LEU A 25 8.66 31.30 -27.41
C LEU A 25 7.26 31.90 -27.15
N GLY A 26 6.35 31.73 -28.11
CA GLY A 26 4.98 32.25 -28.03
C GLY A 26 4.87 33.71 -28.49
N MET A 27 3.86 34.42 -27.97
CA MET A 27 3.58 35.83 -28.29
C MET A 27 4.30 36.78 -27.33
N HIS A 28 4.97 37.77 -27.89
CA HIS A 28 5.68 38.82 -27.15
C HIS A 28 5.28 40.20 -27.65
N GLU A 29 4.90 41.10 -26.74
CA GLU A 29 4.71 42.50 -27.12
C GLU A 29 6.06 43.19 -27.30
N THR A 30 6.28 43.80 -28.46
CA THR A 30 7.50 44.55 -28.79
C THR A 30 7.16 45.95 -29.27
N GLU A 31 8.14 46.85 -29.39
CA GLU A 31 7.92 48.17 -29.98
C GLU A 31 7.34 48.11 -31.41
N ARG A 32 7.58 47.01 -32.14
CA ARG A 32 7.12 46.81 -33.53
C ARG A 32 5.71 46.21 -33.65
N GLY A 33 5.13 45.75 -32.55
CA GLY A 33 3.86 45.01 -32.52
C GLY A 33 3.99 43.67 -31.77
N ILE A 34 3.05 42.75 -31.98
CA ILE A 34 3.14 41.38 -31.46
C ILE A 34 4.13 40.57 -32.30
N GLU A 35 5.14 40.01 -31.66
CA GLU A 35 6.10 39.09 -32.26
C GLU A 35 5.76 37.66 -31.82
N ILE A 36 5.61 36.75 -32.78
CA ILE A 36 5.39 35.31 -32.53
C ILE A 36 6.68 34.58 -32.85
N ARG A 37 7.11 33.74 -31.91
CA ARG A 37 8.33 32.95 -31.99
C ARG A 37 8.02 31.49 -31.70
N THR A 38 8.43 30.59 -32.57
CA THR A 38 8.17 29.15 -32.40
C THR A 38 9.39 28.31 -32.76
N LEU A 39 9.55 27.20 -32.04
CA LEU A 39 10.58 26.22 -32.26
C LEU A 39 9.92 24.94 -32.76
N LEU A 40 10.09 24.67 -34.05
CA LEU A 40 9.51 23.53 -34.75
C LEU A 40 10.62 22.84 -35.55
N PRO A 41 11.40 21.96 -34.91
CA PRO A 41 12.43 21.18 -35.60
C PRO A 41 11.84 20.45 -36.81
N ASP A 42 12.62 20.41 -37.88
CA ASP A 42 12.30 19.77 -39.16
C ASP A 42 11.18 20.43 -39.99
N ALA A 43 10.54 21.49 -39.50
CA ALA A 43 9.56 22.25 -40.29
C ALA A 43 10.26 23.11 -41.35
N ASN A 44 9.65 23.24 -42.54
CA ASN A 44 10.19 24.08 -43.62
C ASN A 44 9.48 25.42 -43.76
N ARG A 45 8.23 25.51 -43.28
CA ARG A 45 7.39 26.70 -43.41
C ARG A 45 6.34 26.74 -42.30
N VAL A 46 6.04 27.93 -41.77
CA VAL A 46 5.06 28.12 -40.70
C VAL A 46 4.23 29.37 -40.97
N VAL A 47 2.91 29.21 -40.94
CA VAL A 47 1.94 30.31 -41.10
C VAL A 47 1.10 30.42 -39.83
N VAL A 48 0.98 31.64 -39.29
CA VAL A 48 0.09 31.95 -38.18
C VAL A 48 -1.32 32.17 -38.72
N ILE A 49 -2.28 31.42 -38.19
CA ILE A 49 -3.69 31.56 -38.53
C ILE A 49 -4.50 31.98 -37.29
N GLU A 50 -5.48 32.87 -37.48
CA GLU A 50 -6.41 33.23 -36.41
C GLU A 50 -7.32 32.04 -36.11
N ARG A 51 -7.44 31.66 -34.84
CA ARG A 51 -8.10 30.40 -34.47
C ARG A 51 -9.60 30.37 -34.80
N GLU A 52 -10.31 31.48 -34.65
CA GLU A 52 -11.76 31.51 -34.88
C GLU A 52 -12.13 31.63 -36.35
N SER A 53 -11.45 32.48 -37.11
CA SER A 53 -11.78 32.73 -38.52
C SER A 53 -11.04 31.81 -39.50
N GLY A 54 -9.96 31.15 -39.05
CA GLY A 54 -9.05 30.38 -39.91
C GLY A 54 -8.24 31.25 -40.87
N LYS A 55 -8.28 32.58 -40.72
CA LYS A 55 -7.62 33.50 -41.64
C LYS A 55 -6.11 33.51 -41.38
N GLU A 56 -5.33 33.42 -42.46
CA GLU A 56 -3.88 33.65 -42.41
C GLU A 56 -3.57 35.08 -41.95
N ILE A 57 -2.76 35.20 -40.90
CA ILE A 57 -2.34 36.48 -40.32
C ILE A 57 -0.98 36.88 -40.90
N THR A 58 0.00 35.98 -40.80
CA THR A 58 1.35 36.19 -41.30
C THR A 58 2.08 34.86 -41.46
N GLU A 59 3.01 34.79 -42.41
CA GLU A 59 4.03 33.75 -42.47
C GLU A 59 5.20 34.13 -41.55
N LEU A 60 5.81 33.15 -40.89
CA LEU A 60 6.98 33.35 -40.04
C LEU A 60 8.27 33.14 -40.85
N ASP A 61 9.25 34.01 -40.64
CA ASP A 61 10.59 33.86 -41.21
C ASP A 61 11.36 32.77 -40.46
N CYS A 62 11.94 31.83 -41.20
CA CYS A 62 12.92 30.89 -40.63
C CYS A 62 14.23 31.64 -40.38
N VAL A 63 14.52 31.95 -39.12
CA VAL A 63 15.73 32.69 -38.72
C VAL A 63 16.89 31.76 -38.36
N ASP A 64 16.61 30.47 -38.14
CA ASP A 64 17.60 29.41 -37.96
C ASP A 64 17.11 28.12 -38.60
N GLU A 65 17.93 27.53 -39.47
CA GLU A 65 17.60 26.33 -40.27
C GLU A 65 17.27 25.10 -39.40
N ARG A 66 17.64 25.10 -38.12
CA ARG A 66 17.28 24.04 -37.17
C ARG A 66 15.81 24.10 -36.71
N GLY A 67 15.02 25.05 -37.24
CA GLY A 67 13.58 25.13 -37.05
C GLY A 67 13.11 26.25 -36.12
N PHE A 68 13.86 27.35 -36.01
CA PHE A 68 13.44 28.52 -35.24
C PHE A 68 12.80 29.57 -36.16
N PHE A 69 11.54 29.91 -35.89
CA PHE A 69 10.75 30.79 -36.73
C PHE A 69 10.29 32.03 -35.96
N VAL A 70 10.29 33.19 -36.62
CA VAL A 70 9.91 34.48 -36.03
C VAL A 70 9.08 35.29 -37.01
N GLY A 71 8.03 35.95 -36.54
CA GLY A 71 7.23 36.87 -37.35
C GLY A 71 6.64 37.99 -36.50
N VAL A 72 6.55 39.18 -37.07
CA VAL A 72 6.00 40.37 -36.40
C VAL A 72 4.68 40.74 -37.07
N ILE A 73 3.63 40.91 -36.26
CA ILE A 73 2.34 41.42 -36.67
C ILE A 73 2.31 42.92 -36.34
N PRO A 74 2.61 43.80 -37.32
CA PRO A 74 2.68 45.23 -37.07
C PRO A 74 1.32 45.78 -36.65
N ASN A 75 1.32 46.78 -35.78
CA ASN A 75 0.11 47.45 -35.27
C ASN A 75 -0.85 46.59 -34.44
N CYS A 76 -0.51 45.33 -34.14
CA CYS A 76 -1.20 44.53 -33.13
C CYS A 76 -0.58 44.80 -31.75
N ARG A 77 -1.42 45.01 -30.74
CA ARG A 77 -1.04 45.29 -29.33
C ARG A 77 -1.79 44.41 -28.32
N GLN A 78 -2.65 43.52 -28.81
CA GLN A 78 -3.45 42.64 -27.97
C GLN A 78 -3.05 41.21 -28.28
N PHE A 79 -2.91 40.40 -27.24
CA PHE A 79 -2.71 38.97 -27.40
C PHE A 79 -4.02 38.35 -27.87
N PHE A 80 -3.95 37.34 -28.74
CA PHE A 80 -5.12 36.72 -29.35
C PHE A 80 -4.89 35.21 -29.53
N ALA A 81 -5.96 34.45 -29.68
CA ALA A 81 -5.86 33.01 -29.91
C ALA A 81 -5.50 32.72 -31.37
N TYR A 82 -4.43 31.95 -31.57
CA TYR A 82 -3.93 31.56 -32.89
C TYR A 82 -3.56 30.09 -32.94
N GLN A 83 -3.41 29.58 -34.15
CA GLN A 83 -2.85 28.29 -34.46
C GLN A 83 -1.71 28.44 -35.46
N LEU A 84 -0.88 27.40 -35.58
CA LEU A 84 0.23 27.33 -36.52
C LEU A 84 -0.13 26.32 -37.60
N GLN A 85 -0.16 26.77 -38.85
CA GLN A 85 -0.15 25.88 -40.00
C GLN A 85 1.31 25.59 -40.35
N VAL A 86 1.76 24.39 -40.01
CA VAL A 86 3.14 23.94 -40.11
C VAL A 86 3.31 22.99 -41.28
N PHE A 87 4.33 23.22 -42.10
CA PHE A 87 4.65 22.37 -43.25
C PHE A 87 5.91 21.55 -42.96
N TRP A 88 5.77 20.23 -42.99
CA TRP A 88 6.88 19.27 -42.96
C TRP A 88 7.01 18.64 -44.35
N GLY A 89 7.95 19.15 -45.16
CA GLY A 89 8.01 18.86 -46.58
C GLY A 89 6.76 19.39 -47.32
N ASN A 90 5.99 18.49 -47.93
CA ASN A 90 4.80 18.84 -48.72
C ASN A 90 3.49 18.76 -47.93
N GLU A 91 3.52 18.26 -46.69
CA GLU A 91 2.32 18.10 -45.86
C GLU A 91 2.18 19.28 -44.90
N ALA A 92 0.95 19.78 -44.77
CA ALA A 92 0.61 20.83 -43.82
C ALA A 92 -0.26 20.26 -42.70
N GLN A 93 0.02 20.62 -41.45
CA GLN A 93 -0.90 20.36 -40.33
C GLN A 93 -1.12 21.63 -39.53
N ILE A 94 -2.34 21.76 -38.99
CA ILE A 94 -2.68 22.85 -38.08
C ILE A 94 -2.47 22.34 -36.65
N ILE A 95 -1.63 23.03 -35.90
CA ILE A 95 -1.32 22.73 -34.51
C ILE A 95 -1.60 23.94 -33.62
N GLU A 96 -1.86 23.68 -32.35
CA GLU A 96 -1.87 24.72 -31.31
C GLU A 96 -0.43 24.99 -30.85
N ASP A 97 -0.08 26.25 -30.60
CA ASP A 97 1.21 26.60 -30.00
C ASP A 97 1.16 26.39 -28.47
N PRO A 98 1.93 25.46 -27.88
CA PRO A 98 1.94 25.25 -26.43
C PRO A 98 2.37 26.49 -25.63
N TYR A 99 3.17 27.38 -26.24
CA TYR A 99 3.75 28.56 -25.59
C TYR A 99 2.84 29.79 -25.63
N ARG A 100 1.64 29.69 -26.20
CA ARG A 100 0.63 30.76 -26.11
C ARG A 100 -0.18 30.73 -24.80
N PHE A 101 -0.16 29.60 -24.08
CA PHE A 101 -1.01 29.40 -22.91
C PHE A 101 -0.39 29.98 -21.64
N HIS A 102 -1.22 30.57 -20.80
CA HIS A 102 -0.80 31.19 -19.54
C HIS A 102 -0.38 30.12 -18.49
N PRO A 103 0.38 30.49 -17.45
CA PRO A 103 0.59 29.60 -16.32
C PRO A 103 -0.72 29.20 -15.65
N MET A 104 -0.79 27.93 -15.27
CA MET A 104 -1.99 27.34 -14.67
C MET A 104 -1.77 26.98 -13.20
N ILE A 105 -0.55 27.13 -12.70
CA ILE A 105 -0.26 27.07 -11.26
C ILE A 105 -0.33 28.48 -10.68
N ASP A 106 -1.08 28.65 -9.60
CA ASP A 106 -1.25 29.96 -8.95
C ASP A 106 -0.22 30.22 -7.83
N ASP A 107 -0.27 31.41 -7.24
CA ASP A 107 0.67 31.82 -6.18
C ASP A 107 0.44 31.08 -4.86
N LEU A 108 -0.81 30.67 -4.55
CA LEU A 108 -1.14 29.93 -3.34
C LEU A 108 -0.69 28.47 -3.45
N GLU A 109 -0.95 27.83 -4.59
CA GLU A 109 -0.47 26.49 -4.91
C GLU A 109 1.06 26.41 -4.83
N GLN A 110 1.76 27.38 -5.43
CA GLN A 110 3.22 27.46 -5.31
C GLN A 110 3.67 27.56 -3.86
N TRP A 111 3.02 28.39 -3.05
CA TRP A 111 3.37 28.55 -1.64
C TRP A 111 3.12 27.26 -0.82
N LEU A 112 1.95 26.63 -0.99
CA LEU A 112 1.59 25.39 -0.29
C LEU A 112 2.51 24.22 -0.65
N LEU A 113 2.94 24.12 -1.92
CA LEU A 113 3.90 23.11 -2.37
C LEU A 113 5.27 23.34 -1.73
N SER A 114 5.77 24.58 -1.70
CA SER A 114 7.06 24.90 -1.07
C SER A 114 7.08 24.68 0.44
N GLU A 115 5.98 24.98 1.11
CA GLU A 115 5.84 24.74 2.55
C GLU A 115 5.67 23.25 2.87
N GLY A 116 5.19 22.43 1.91
CA GLY A 116 4.86 21.02 2.12
C GLY A 116 3.56 20.80 2.87
N SER A 117 2.65 21.77 2.82
CA SER A 117 1.35 21.77 3.51
C SER A 117 0.17 21.52 2.57
N MET A 118 0.42 21.40 1.25
CA MET A 118 -0.63 21.08 0.28
C MET A 118 -1.22 19.71 0.60
N LEU A 119 -2.52 19.64 0.88
CA LEU A 119 -3.13 18.38 1.30
C LEU A 119 -3.16 17.34 0.18
N ARG A 120 -3.43 17.80 -1.05
CA ARG A 120 -3.61 16.98 -2.26
C ARG A 120 -2.72 17.49 -3.40
N PRO A 121 -1.38 17.46 -3.27
CA PRO A 121 -0.47 17.93 -4.32
C PRO A 121 -0.64 17.15 -5.62
N TYR A 122 -1.15 15.91 -5.54
CA TYR A 122 -1.49 15.09 -6.71
C TYR A 122 -2.65 15.66 -7.55
N GLU A 123 -3.41 16.66 -7.08
CA GLU A 123 -4.38 17.40 -7.90
C GLU A 123 -3.72 18.48 -8.78
N VAL A 124 -2.45 18.78 -8.53
CA VAL A 124 -1.69 19.83 -9.22
C VAL A 124 -0.48 19.25 -9.95
N LEU A 125 0.33 18.45 -9.26
CA LEU A 125 1.50 17.77 -9.82
C LEU A 125 1.10 16.55 -10.66
N GLY A 126 1.96 16.19 -11.60
CA GLY A 126 1.74 15.10 -12.55
C GLY A 126 1.12 15.57 -13.87
N ALA A 127 0.40 14.68 -14.54
CA ALA A 127 -0.28 14.94 -15.81
C ALA A 127 -1.79 15.05 -15.62
N HIS A 128 -2.35 16.24 -15.89
CA HIS A 128 -3.78 16.52 -15.73
C HIS A 128 -4.43 16.83 -17.07
N PHE A 129 -5.35 15.97 -17.51
CA PHE A 129 -6.16 16.22 -18.71
C PHE A 129 -7.21 17.30 -18.41
N ILE A 130 -7.09 18.45 -19.06
CA ILE A 130 -7.91 19.64 -18.80
C ILE A 130 -8.24 20.36 -20.11
N GLU A 131 -9.13 21.37 -20.02
CA GLU A 131 -9.40 22.30 -21.11
C GLU A 131 -8.94 23.70 -20.74
N CYS A 132 -8.21 24.36 -21.65
CA CYS A 132 -7.80 25.75 -21.53
C CYS A 132 -8.12 26.51 -22.82
N ASP A 133 -8.76 27.68 -22.71
CA ASP A 133 -9.25 28.47 -23.84
C ASP A 133 -10.05 27.65 -24.88
N GLY A 134 -10.85 26.67 -24.44
CA GLY A 134 -11.59 25.78 -25.36
C GLY A 134 -10.70 24.78 -26.13
N VAL A 135 -9.46 24.54 -25.69
CA VAL A 135 -8.56 23.51 -26.19
C VAL A 135 -8.33 22.47 -25.12
N SER A 136 -8.75 21.23 -25.37
CA SER A 136 -8.39 20.10 -24.53
C SER A 136 -6.90 19.74 -24.71
N GLY A 137 -6.24 19.36 -23.62
CA GLY A 137 -4.85 18.96 -23.61
C GLY A 137 -4.46 18.44 -22.23
N VAL A 138 -3.16 18.33 -21.98
CA VAL A 138 -2.63 17.85 -20.71
C VAL A 138 -1.72 18.92 -20.13
N ASN A 139 -1.97 19.31 -18.88
CA ASN A 139 -1.01 20.10 -18.13
C ASN A 139 -0.06 19.19 -17.36
N PHE A 140 1.23 19.28 -17.68
CA PHE A 140 2.28 18.53 -17.03
C PHE A 140 2.97 19.43 -16.00
N ARG A 141 3.10 18.95 -14.76
CA ARG A 141 3.81 19.64 -13.69
C ARG A 141 4.76 18.71 -12.94
N LEU A 142 6.03 19.10 -12.85
CA LEU A 142 7.09 18.30 -12.23
C LEU A 142 7.90 19.10 -11.21
N TRP A 143 8.05 18.59 -9.99
CA TRP A 143 9.01 19.14 -9.02
C TRP A 143 10.43 18.65 -9.32
N ALA A 144 11.31 19.56 -9.73
CA ALA A 144 12.72 19.29 -10.05
C ALA A 144 13.55 20.59 -9.91
N PRO A 145 13.73 21.09 -8.67
CA PRO A 145 14.19 22.45 -8.41
C PRO A 145 15.62 22.72 -8.88
N ASN A 146 16.48 21.71 -8.97
CA ASN A 146 17.88 21.87 -9.38
C ASN A 146 18.13 21.56 -10.86
N ALA A 147 17.12 21.10 -11.60
CA ALA A 147 17.26 20.85 -13.02
C ALA A 147 17.56 22.17 -13.75
N ARG A 148 18.44 22.12 -14.77
CA ARG A 148 18.72 23.28 -15.63
C ARG A 148 17.65 23.48 -16.69
N ARG A 149 17.05 22.38 -17.13
CA ARG A 149 15.95 22.34 -18.11
C ARG A 149 15.15 21.07 -17.90
N VAL A 150 13.83 21.17 -18.02
CA VAL A 150 12.94 20.01 -18.14
C VAL A 150 12.14 20.11 -19.44
N SER A 151 11.89 18.99 -20.08
CA SER A 151 11.04 18.87 -21.26
C SER A 151 10.14 17.66 -21.13
N ILE A 152 8.94 17.75 -21.69
CA ILE A 152 8.04 16.61 -21.78
C ILE A 152 8.31 15.86 -23.09
N VAL A 153 8.48 14.54 -22.99
CA VAL A 153 8.72 13.66 -24.14
C VAL A 153 7.74 12.51 -24.13
N GLY A 154 7.29 12.07 -25.30
CA GLY A 154 6.31 11.01 -25.43
C GLY A 154 5.90 10.75 -26.87
N ASP A 155 4.81 10.01 -27.04
CA ASP A 155 4.30 9.63 -28.38
C ASP A 155 4.01 10.86 -29.25
N PHE A 156 3.50 11.94 -28.65
CA PHE A 156 3.10 13.18 -29.33
C PHE A 156 4.26 13.98 -29.93
N ASN A 157 5.51 13.71 -29.53
CA ASN A 157 6.68 14.40 -30.07
C ASN A 157 7.83 13.47 -30.44
N TYR A 158 7.53 12.18 -30.66
CA TYR A 158 8.51 11.16 -31.03
C TYR A 158 9.69 11.10 -30.06
N TRP A 159 9.41 11.32 -28.77
CA TRP A 159 10.40 11.30 -27.71
C TRP A 159 11.54 12.34 -27.87
N ASP A 160 11.29 13.45 -28.57
CA ASP A 160 12.26 14.53 -28.80
C ASP A 160 12.08 15.70 -27.82
N GLY A 161 12.98 15.79 -26.82
CA GLY A 161 12.91 16.80 -25.77
C GLY A 161 13.23 18.22 -26.22
N ARG A 162 13.68 18.45 -27.45
CA ARG A 162 13.85 19.81 -28.00
C ARG A 162 12.50 20.49 -28.28
N ARG A 163 11.45 19.70 -28.50
CA ARG A 163 10.15 20.20 -29.00
C ARG A 163 9.28 20.84 -27.92
N HIS A 164 9.36 20.34 -26.68
CA HIS A 164 8.47 20.77 -25.62
C HIS A 164 9.18 21.05 -24.27
N PRO A 165 10.15 21.99 -24.23
CA PRO A 165 10.68 22.50 -22.96
C PRO A 165 9.62 23.18 -22.10
N MET A 166 9.73 22.97 -20.78
CA MET A 166 8.79 23.42 -19.76
C MET A 166 9.24 24.74 -19.12
N ARG A 167 8.30 25.52 -18.57
CA ARG A 167 8.59 26.73 -17.79
C ARG A 167 8.97 26.38 -16.36
N PHE A 168 9.96 27.06 -15.79
CA PHE A 168 10.31 26.91 -14.38
C PHE A 168 9.64 27.95 -13.48
N HIS A 169 9.04 27.51 -12.38
CA HIS A 169 8.43 28.34 -11.35
C HIS A 169 9.34 28.43 -10.12
N LEU A 170 10.12 29.51 -10.02
CA LEU A 170 11.14 29.68 -8.96
C LEU A 170 10.60 29.55 -7.54
N LYS A 171 9.35 29.96 -7.27
CA LYS A 171 8.80 29.97 -5.90
C LYS A 171 8.61 28.56 -5.35
N SER A 172 8.30 27.59 -6.21
CA SER A 172 8.00 26.19 -5.85
C SER A 172 8.98 25.16 -6.38
N GLY A 173 9.88 25.54 -7.29
CA GLY A 173 10.78 24.57 -7.93
C GLY A 173 10.08 23.64 -8.92
N VAL A 174 8.88 24.02 -9.37
CA VAL A 174 8.04 23.22 -10.28
C VAL A 174 8.25 23.66 -11.73
N TRP A 175 8.35 22.68 -12.62
CA TRP A 175 8.31 22.85 -14.06
C TRP A 175 6.89 22.63 -14.58
N GLU A 176 6.40 23.47 -15.49
CA GLU A 176 5.05 23.40 -16.03
C GLU A 176 5.02 23.52 -17.56
N LEU A 177 4.17 22.73 -18.21
CA LEU A 177 3.76 22.94 -19.60
C LEU A 177 2.36 22.39 -19.85
N PHE A 178 1.47 23.23 -20.39
CA PHE A 178 0.24 22.76 -21.01
C PHE A 178 0.51 22.35 -22.46
N LEU A 179 0.31 21.06 -22.75
CA LEU A 179 0.44 20.51 -24.09
C LEU A 179 -0.95 20.33 -24.72
N PRO A 180 -1.35 21.21 -25.66
CA PRO A 180 -2.65 21.11 -26.32
C PRO A 180 -2.76 19.83 -27.15
N LYS A 181 -3.97 19.29 -27.26
CA LYS A 181 -4.31 18.09 -28.07
C LYS A 181 -3.58 16.80 -27.65
N SER A 182 -2.83 16.82 -26.55
CA SER A 182 -2.42 15.59 -25.86
C SER A 182 -3.65 14.85 -25.30
N SER A 183 -3.64 13.53 -25.36
CA SER A 183 -4.81 12.68 -25.12
C SER A 183 -4.56 11.66 -24.01
N LEU A 184 -5.63 11.22 -23.34
CA LEU A 184 -5.60 10.08 -22.42
C LEU A 184 -4.99 8.84 -23.11
N GLY A 185 -4.22 8.07 -22.37
CA GLY A 185 -3.55 6.86 -22.84
C GLY A 185 -2.19 7.07 -23.49
N GLN A 186 -1.82 8.30 -23.85
CA GLN A 186 -0.50 8.59 -24.42
C GLN A 186 0.61 8.37 -23.40
N LEU A 187 1.74 7.86 -23.87
CA LEU A 187 2.91 7.57 -23.05
C LEU A 187 3.81 8.79 -22.99
N TYR A 188 4.38 9.05 -21.81
CA TYR A 188 5.28 10.16 -21.59
C TYR A 188 6.33 9.89 -20.52
N LYS A 189 7.39 10.70 -20.56
CA LYS A 189 8.40 10.87 -19.51
C LYS A 189 8.84 12.33 -19.45
N PHE A 190 9.55 12.67 -18.39
CA PHE A 190 10.29 13.92 -18.31
C PHE A 190 11.73 13.71 -18.74
N GLU A 191 12.19 14.52 -19.68
CA GLU A 191 13.60 14.65 -20.03
C GLU A 191 14.19 15.84 -19.27
N LEU A 192 15.24 15.60 -18.49
CA LEU A 192 15.90 16.62 -17.68
C LEU A 192 17.35 16.80 -18.14
N ILE A 193 17.81 18.05 -18.14
CA ILE A 193 19.23 18.35 -17.98
C ILE A 193 19.45 18.65 -16.52
N ASP A 194 20.19 17.78 -15.84
CA ASP A 194 20.43 17.90 -14.41
C ASP A 194 21.36 19.08 -14.06
N CYS A 195 21.53 19.35 -12.76
CA CYS A 195 22.39 20.43 -12.28
C CYS A 195 23.87 20.31 -12.70
N TYR A 196 24.31 19.14 -13.16
CA TYR A 196 25.66 18.85 -13.67
C TYR A 196 25.75 18.80 -15.20
N GLY A 197 24.64 18.97 -15.92
CA GLY A 197 24.58 18.94 -17.38
C GLY A 197 24.35 17.55 -17.98
N ASN A 198 24.00 16.54 -17.19
CA ASN A 198 23.68 15.21 -17.71
C ASN A 198 22.21 15.12 -18.13
N LEU A 199 21.97 14.40 -19.23
CA LEU A 199 20.64 14.05 -19.69
C LEU A 199 20.05 12.91 -18.83
N ARG A 200 18.82 13.11 -18.33
CA ARG A 200 18.07 12.11 -17.57
C ARG A 200 16.68 11.93 -18.18
N LEU A 201 16.19 10.70 -18.18
CA LEU A 201 14.84 10.38 -18.61
C LEU A 201 14.10 9.71 -17.44
N LYS A 202 13.07 10.39 -16.93
CA LYS A 202 12.39 10.04 -15.67
C LYS A 202 10.91 9.77 -15.88
N ALA A 203 10.42 8.71 -15.24
CA ALA A 203 8.99 8.52 -15.05
C ALA A 203 8.44 9.64 -14.13
N ASP A 204 7.16 9.93 -14.27
CA ASP A 204 6.47 10.91 -13.44
C ASP A 204 6.24 10.37 -12.03
N PRO A 205 6.77 11.01 -10.96
CA PRO A 205 6.50 10.63 -9.58
C PRO A 205 5.00 10.62 -9.21
N PHE A 206 4.20 11.44 -9.89
CA PHE A 206 2.75 11.58 -9.71
C PHE A 206 1.94 10.93 -10.84
N ALA A 207 2.52 9.97 -11.59
CA ALA A 207 1.78 9.22 -12.61
C ALA A 207 0.57 8.50 -11.99
N PHE A 208 -0.62 8.69 -12.56
CA PHE A 208 -1.82 7.91 -12.18
C PHE A 208 -1.90 6.55 -12.90
N SER A 209 -1.09 6.35 -13.93
CA SER A 209 -0.98 5.11 -14.67
C SER A 209 0.42 4.97 -15.26
N SER A 210 0.89 3.74 -15.40
CA SER A 210 2.23 3.39 -15.87
C SER A 210 2.16 2.31 -16.95
N GLN A 211 3.19 2.22 -17.79
CA GLN A 211 3.36 1.07 -18.67
C GLN A 211 3.65 -0.22 -17.89
N LEU A 212 3.30 -1.35 -18.51
CA LEU A 212 3.68 -2.66 -18.01
C LEU A 212 5.20 -2.83 -18.10
N ARG A 213 5.82 -3.17 -16.96
CA ARG A 213 7.24 -3.52 -16.90
C ARG A 213 7.60 -4.61 -17.94
N PRO A 214 8.80 -4.57 -18.55
CA PRO A 214 9.95 -3.75 -18.19
C PRO A 214 9.93 -2.33 -18.79
N ASP A 215 8.87 -1.96 -19.51
CA ASP A 215 8.70 -0.58 -19.97
C ASP A 215 8.41 0.35 -18.78
N THR A 216 8.76 1.63 -18.93
CA THR A 216 8.93 2.55 -17.79
C THR A 216 8.30 3.92 -18.02
N ALA A 217 7.56 4.12 -19.12
CA ALA A 217 6.86 5.40 -19.31
C ALA A 217 5.65 5.51 -18.39
N SER A 218 5.36 6.73 -17.98
CA SER A 218 4.08 7.09 -17.41
C SER A 218 3.04 7.17 -18.52
N GLN A 219 1.78 6.96 -18.18
CA GLN A 219 0.66 7.08 -19.10
C GLN A 219 -0.28 8.20 -18.65
N VAL A 220 -0.66 9.07 -19.58
CA VAL A 220 -1.65 10.12 -19.29
C VAL A 220 -2.98 9.44 -18.92
N SER A 221 -3.42 9.65 -17.69
CA SER A 221 -4.68 9.12 -17.17
C SER A 221 -5.46 10.22 -16.47
N ALA A 222 -6.77 10.07 -16.40
CA ALA A 222 -7.59 10.95 -15.57
C ALA A 222 -7.28 10.70 -14.09
N LEU A 223 -7.34 11.76 -13.29
CA LEU A 223 -7.37 11.64 -11.83
C LEU A 223 -8.68 10.93 -11.43
N PRO A 224 -8.64 9.83 -10.67
CA PRO A 224 -9.86 9.15 -10.30
C PRO A 224 -10.77 10.00 -9.39
N ASN A 225 -12.08 9.78 -9.46
CA ASN A 225 -13.06 10.52 -8.65
C ASN A 225 -12.98 10.14 -7.16
N VAL A 226 -13.31 11.06 -6.25
CA VAL A 226 -13.37 10.74 -4.81
C VAL A 226 -14.41 9.63 -4.54
N VAL A 227 -14.07 8.70 -3.65
CA VAL A 227 -14.94 7.64 -3.14
C VAL A 227 -15.21 7.91 -1.66
N GLU A 228 -16.47 8.24 -1.33
CA GLU A 228 -16.84 8.48 0.05
C GLU A 228 -16.87 7.18 0.87
N MET A 229 -16.35 7.24 2.10
CA MET A 229 -16.48 6.14 3.06
C MET A 229 -17.90 6.17 3.67
N THR A 230 -18.60 5.04 3.60
CA THR A 230 -19.94 4.91 4.18
C THR A 230 -19.87 4.72 5.70
N GLU A 231 -20.96 5.01 6.41
CA GLU A 231 -21.00 4.80 7.87
C GLU A 231 -20.78 3.34 8.27
N GLN A 232 -21.30 2.40 7.47
CA GLN A 232 -21.09 0.97 7.70
C GLN A 232 -19.60 0.59 7.64
N ARG A 233 -18.87 1.15 6.67
CA ARG A 233 -17.41 0.93 6.52
C ARG A 233 -16.64 1.55 7.69
N ARG A 234 -16.99 2.78 8.08
CA ARG A 234 -16.42 3.43 9.29
C ARG A 234 -16.61 2.60 10.55
N GLN A 235 -17.80 2.04 10.74
CA GLN A 235 -18.11 1.21 11.90
C GLN A 235 -17.28 -0.07 11.89
N ALA A 236 -17.19 -0.76 10.75
CA ALA A 236 -16.49 -2.04 10.62
C ALA A 236 -15.00 -1.99 11.02
N ASN A 237 -14.39 -0.81 10.96
CA ASN A 237 -12.98 -0.56 11.29
C ASN A 237 -12.73 -0.22 12.78
N GLN A 238 -13.77 -0.12 13.62
CA GLN A 238 -13.59 0.23 15.03
C GLN A 238 -12.90 -0.91 15.82
N ALA A 239 -12.15 -0.55 16.85
CA ALA A 239 -11.40 -1.50 17.69
C ALA A 239 -12.30 -2.54 18.39
N ASN A 240 -13.58 -2.24 18.59
CA ASN A 240 -14.57 -3.15 19.19
C ASN A 240 -15.36 -3.97 18.15
N GLN A 241 -15.00 -3.94 16.87
CA GLN A 241 -15.59 -4.77 15.82
C GLN A 241 -14.73 -6.00 15.50
N PRO A 242 -15.31 -7.04 14.86
CA PRO A 242 -14.55 -8.19 14.40
C PRO A 242 -13.73 -7.82 13.15
N ILE A 243 -12.40 -7.85 13.28
CA ILE A 243 -11.45 -7.66 12.17
C ILE A 243 -10.70 -8.99 11.96
N SER A 244 -11.06 -9.68 10.88
CA SER A 244 -10.39 -10.88 10.37
C SER A 244 -9.97 -10.63 8.92
N ILE A 245 -8.66 -10.58 8.72
CA ILE A 245 -7.98 -10.12 7.51
C ILE A 245 -7.49 -11.33 6.71
N TYR A 246 -7.85 -11.37 5.43
CA TYR A 246 -7.25 -12.27 4.46
C TYR A 246 -6.19 -11.51 3.67
N GLU A 247 -4.92 -11.80 3.92
CA GLU A 247 -3.79 -11.14 3.26
C GLU A 247 -3.51 -11.83 1.91
N VAL A 248 -3.36 -11.04 0.83
CA VAL A 248 -3.35 -11.55 -0.55
C VAL A 248 -2.29 -10.84 -1.39
N HIS A 249 -1.44 -11.64 -2.04
CA HIS A 249 -0.65 -11.18 -3.19
C HIS A 249 -1.42 -11.46 -4.49
N LEU A 250 -1.92 -10.40 -5.15
CA LEU A 250 -2.80 -10.53 -6.31
C LEU A 250 -2.21 -11.34 -7.46
N GLY A 251 -0.89 -11.21 -7.69
CA GLY A 251 -0.22 -11.88 -8.80
C GLY A 251 -0.02 -13.40 -8.64
N SER A 252 -0.29 -13.97 -7.46
CA SER A 252 -0.07 -15.41 -7.20
C SER A 252 -1.18 -16.11 -6.43
N TRP A 253 -2.25 -15.40 -6.03
CA TRP A 253 -3.43 -16.03 -5.45
C TRP A 253 -4.03 -17.07 -6.42
N ARG A 254 -4.32 -16.61 -7.65
CA ARG A 254 -4.66 -17.44 -8.81
C ARG A 254 -4.07 -16.84 -10.06
N ARG A 255 -3.62 -17.71 -10.96
CA ARG A 255 -3.19 -17.41 -12.32
C ARG A 255 -4.08 -18.14 -13.31
N ASN A 256 -4.10 -17.65 -14.53
CA ASN A 256 -4.81 -18.30 -15.62
C ASN A 256 -4.23 -19.71 -15.86
N LEU A 257 -5.09 -20.74 -15.81
CA LEU A 257 -4.68 -22.13 -15.91
C LEU A 257 -4.11 -22.52 -17.29
N GLU A 258 -4.46 -21.79 -18.36
CA GLU A 258 -4.03 -22.09 -19.72
C GLU A 258 -2.60 -21.63 -20.00
N ASN A 259 -2.16 -20.52 -19.38
CA ASN A 259 -0.90 -19.87 -19.73
C ASN A 259 -0.08 -19.36 -18.53
N ASN A 260 -0.52 -19.60 -17.29
CA ASN A 260 0.08 -19.13 -16.04
C ASN A 260 0.27 -17.59 -15.96
N PHE A 261 -0.45 -16.84 -16.79
CA PHE A 261 -0.45 -15.39 -16.76
C PHE A 261 -1.35 -14.87 -15.63
N TRP A 262 -1.17 -13.61 -15.23
CA TRP A 262 -2.00 -13.02 -14.18
C TRP A 262 -3.46 -12.92 -14.62
N LEU A 263 -4.35 -12.97 -13.64
CA LEU A 263 -5.72 -12.51 -13.80
C LEU A 263 -5.72 -10.97 -13.80
N ASP A 264 -6.63 -10.37 -14.56
CA ASP A 264 -6.88 -8.94 -14.45
C ASP A 264 -7.71 -8.60 -13.20
N TYR A 265 -7.80 -7.31 -12.84
CA TYR A 265 -8.52 -6.86 -11.64
C TYR A 265 -10.01 -7.28 -11.63
N ASP A 266 -10.67 -7.34 -12.78
CA ASP A 266 -12.09 -7.73 -12.85
C ASP A 266 -12.26 -9.24 -12.65
N GLN A 267 -11.40 -10.05 -13.25
CA GLN A 267 -11.34 -11.50 -13.04
C GLN A 267 -11.02 -11.84 -11.58
N ILE A 268 -10.05 -11.14 -10.98
CA ILE A 268 -9.75 -11.25 -9.55
C ILE A 268 -10.99 -10.90 -8.74
N ALA A 269 -11.71 -9.83 -9.07
CA ALA A 269 -12.92 -9.44 -8.35
C ALA A 269 -14.04 -10.50 -8.43
N ASP A 270 -14.18 -11.16 -9.58
CA ASP A 270 -15.19 -12.20 -9.79
C ASP A 270 -14.89 -13.48 -9.01
N GLU A 271 -13.62 -13.79 -8.72
CA GLU A 271 -13.22 -15.01 -8.00
C GLU A 271 -12.91 -14.78 -6.51
N LEU A 272 -12.07 -13.79 -6.20
CA LEU A 272 -11.56 -13.55 -4.85
C LEU A 272 -12.65 -13.04 -3.91
N ILE A 273 -13.48 -12.09 -4.36
CA ILE A 273 -14.48 -11.47 -3.48
C ILE A 273 -15.53 -12.48 -3.00
N PRO A 274 -16.13 -13.32 -3.88
CA PRO A 274 -17.02 -14.39 -3.41
C PRO A 274 -16.31 -15.38 -2.49
N TYR A 275 -15.05 -15.74 -2.76
CA TYR A 275 -14.27 -16.63 -1.92
C TYR A 275 -14.08 -16.08 -0.50
N VAL A 276 -13.59 -14.84 -0.37
CA VAL A 276 -13.36 -14.16 0.91
C VAL A 276 -14.66 -14.03 1.70
N LYS A 277 -15.75 -13.65 1.01
CA LYS A 277 -17.08 -13.56 1.63
C LYS A 277 -17.57 -14.91 2.13
N ASP A 278 -17.43 -15.97 1.33
CA ASP A 278 -17.83 -17.33 1.72
C ASP A 278 -17.01 -17.85 2.90
N MET A 279 -15.72 -17.51 2.95
CA MET A 279 -14.83 -17.84 4.07
C MET A 279 -15.10 -17.02 5.34
N GLY A 280 -15.96 -16.00 5.27
CA GLY A 280 -16.39 -15.22 6.43
C GLY A 280 -15.40 -14.16 6.91
N PHE A 281 -14.30 -13.91 6.20
CA PHE A 281 -13.40 -12.79 6.50
C PHE A 281 -14.13 -11.45 6.44
N THR A 282 -13.63 -10.44 7.15
CA THR A 282 -14.22 -9.08 7.16
C THR A 282 -13.40 -8.08 6.35
N HIS A 283 -12.11 -8.36 6.16
CA HIS A 283 -11.17 -7.50 5.44
C HIS A 283 -10.31 -8.31 4.48
N ILE A 284 -9.88 -7.68 3.39
CA ILE A 284 -8.78 -8.15 2.54
C ILE A 284 -7.63 -7.17 2.71
N GLU A 285 -6.42 -7.67 2.93
CA GLU A 285 -5.21 -6.87 2.87
C GLU A 285 -4.44 -7.24 1.62
N PHE A 286 -4.25 -6.29 0.71
CA PHE A 286 -3.43 -6.50 -0.47
C PHE A 286 -1.99 -6.14 -0.16
N LEU A 287 -1.06 -7.05 -0.50
CA LEU A 287 0.35 -6.69 -0.68
C LEU A 287 0.47 -5.51 -1.66
N PRO A 288 1.59 -4.75 -1.66
CA PRO A 288 1.63 -3.44 -2.31
C PRO A 288 1.21 -3.47 -3.78
N LEU A 289 0.32 -2.53 -4.15
CA LEU A 289 -0.20 -2.40 -5.51
C LEU A 289 0.24 -1.11 -6.22
N SER A 290 1.01 -0.24 -5.58
CA SER A 290 1.74 0.86 -6.25
C SER A 290 2.66 0.28 -7.33
N GLU A 291 2.93 0.97 -8.45
CA GLU A 291 3.72 0.40 -9.54
C GLU A 291 5.18 0.14 -9.14
N PHE A 292 5.70 -1.04 -9.51
CA PHE A 292 7.05 -1.52 -9.15
C PHE A 292 7.70 -2.30 -10.31
N PRO A 293 9.04 -2.22 -10.47
CA PRO A 293 9.73 -2.76 -11.65
C PRO A 293 10.01 -4.27 -11.61
N PHE A 294 10.03 -4.89 -10.42
CA PHE A 294 10.50 -6.27 -10.24
C PHE A 294 9.52 -7.13 -9.44
N ASP A 295 9.02 -8.22 -10.02
CA ASP A 295 8.02 -9.08 -9.34
C ASP A 295 8.47 -9.71 -8.04
N GLY A 296 9.75 -10.07 -7.95
CA GLY A 296 10.31 -10.71 -6.76
C GLY A 296 10.46 -9.77 -5.56
N SER A 297 10.17 -8.47 -5.72
CA SER A 297 9.99 -7.58 -4.56
C SER A 297 8.60 -7.70 -3.92
N TRP A 298 7.68 -8.42 -4.57
CA TRP A 298 6.27 -8.59 -4.16
C TRP A 298 5.49 -7.27 -4.05
N GLY A 299 6.04 -6.18 -4.57
CA GLY A 299 5.50 -4.82 -4.47
C GLY A 299 6.26 -3.92 -3.50
N TYR A 300 7.11 -4.45 -2.62
CA TYR A 300 7.84 -3.69 -1.59
C TYR A 300 9.00 -2.83 -2.10
N GLN A 301 9.17 -2.70 -3.41
CA GLN A 301 10.12 -1.76 -4.02
C GLN A 301 9.41 -0.89 -5.06
N PRO A 302 8.48 -0.01 -4.64
CA PRO A 302 7.69 0.78 -5.57
C PRO A 302 8.48 1.94 -6.17
N LEU A 303 8.08 2.34 -7.37
CA LEU A 303 8.55 3.54 -8.06
C LEU A 303 7.41 4.49 -8.45
N GLY A 304 6.24 3.95 -8.77
CA GLY A 304 5.03 4.72 -9.10
C GLY A 304 4.02 4.67 -7.96
N LEU A 305 4.28 5.42 -6.87
CA LEU A 305 3.40 5.41 -5.68
C LEU A 305 1.95 5.82 -5.98
N TYR A 306 1.73 6.64 -7.01
CA TYR A 306 0.40 7.12 -7.42
C TYR A 306 -0.25 6.30 -8.53
N SER A 307 0.36 5.20 -8.95
CA SER A 307 -0.15 4.33 -10.00
C SER A 307 -0.43 2.95 -9.43
N PRO A 308 -1.67 2.44 -9.47
CA PRO A 308 -1.90 1.00 -9.40
C PRO A 308 -1.05 0.28 -10.46
N THR A 309 -0.49 -0.87 -10.11
CA THR A 309 0.36 -1.63 -11.02
C THR A 309 -0.43 -2.07 -12.25
N SER A 310 0.15 -1.80 -13.42
CA SER A 310 -0.43 -2.11 -14.73
C SER A 310 -0.51 -3.62 -15.02
N ARG A 311 0.12 -4.47 -14.19
CA ARG A 311 0.11 -5.94 -14.31
C ARG A 311 -1.29 -6.54 -14.42
N PHE A 312 -2.26 -5.93 -13.73
CA PHE A 312 -3.63 -6.46 -13.62
C PHE A 312 -4.65 -5.59 -14.36
N GLY A 313 -4.22 -4.55 -15.08
CA GLY A 313 -5.08 -3.68 -15.86
C GLY A 313 -5.03 -2.21 -15.44
N SER A 314 -6.12 -1.48 -15.70
CA SER A 314 -6.18 -0.03 -15.49
C SER A 314 -6.54 0.36 -14.06
N PRO A 315 -6.25 1.61 -13.64
CA PRO A 315 -6.72 2.15 -12.36
C PRO A 315 -8.24 2.01 -12.17
N GLU A 316 -9.03 2.15 -13.23
CA GLU A 316 -10.47 1.98 -13.17
C GLU A 316 -10.90 0.53 -12.92
N ALA A 317 -10.12 -0.45 -13.37
CA ALA A 317 -10.36 -1.85 -13.07
C ALA A 317 -10.05 -2.13 -11.59
N PHE A 318 -8.98 -1.56 -11.03
CA PHE A 318 -8.72 -1.65 -9.59
C PHE A 318 -9.84 -1.01 -8.75
N ARG A 319 -10.39 0.14 -9.17
CA ARG A 319 -11.57 0.74 -8.51
C ARG A 319 -12.79 -0.17 -8.53
N ARG A 320 -13.01 -0.92 -9.62
CA ARG A 320 -14.10 -1.91 -9.69
C ARG A 320 -13.86 -3.07 -8.74
N LEU A 321 -12.63 -3.55 -8.58
CA LEU A 321 -12.27 -4.57 -7.58
C LEU A 321 -12.63 -4.10 -6.16
N VAL A 322 -12.18 -2.89 -5.77
CA VAL A 322 -12.48 -2.32 -4.44
C VAL A 322 -13.99 -2.13 -4.25
N LYS A 323 -14.68 -1.60 -5.26
CA LYS A 323 -16.15 -1.45 -5.22
C LYS A 323 -16.85 -2.80 -5.04
N ARG A 324 -16.42 -3.85 -5.74
CA ARG A 324 -17.00 -5.20 -5.61
C ARG A 324 -16.79 -5.78 -4.21
N ALA A 325 -15.65 -5.50 -3.57
CA ALA A 325 -15.42 -5.84 -2.17
C ALA A 325 -16.42 -5.13 -1.25
N HIS A 326 -16.60 -3.81 -1.42
CA HIS A 326 -17.56 -3.04 -0.62
C HIS A 326 -19.01 -3.48 -0.82
N ASP A 327 -19.43 -3.72 -2.07
CA ASP A 327 -20.76 -4.24 -2.40
C ASP A 327 -21.00 -5.62 -1.74
N ALA A 328 -19.93 -6.39 -1.50
CA ALA A 328 -19.96 -7.66 -0.80
C ALA A 328 -19.92 -7.53 0.74
N GLY A 329 -19.69 -6.33 1.28
CA GLY A 329 -19.52 -6.06 2.71
C GLY A 329 -18.12 -6.37 3.24
N ILE A 330 -17.11 -6.32 2.38
CA ILE A 330 -15.70 -6.58 2.69
C ILE A 330 -14.92 -5.27 2.59
N ASN A 331 -14.16 -4.94 3.63
CA ASN A 331 -13.27 -3.78 3.63
C ASN A 331 -11.91 -4.13 3.03
N VAL A 332 -11.21 -3.15 2.47
CA VAL A 332 -9.93 -3.33 1.78
C VAL A 332 -8.82 -2.54 2.46
N ILE A 333 -7.76 -3.22 2.86
CA ILE A 333 -6.51 -2.65 3.38
C ILE A 333 -5.46 -2.78 2.28
N LEU A 334 -4.58 -1.78 2.16
CA LEU A 334 -3.47 -1.79 1.22
C LEU A 334 -2.14 -1.65 1.94
N ASP A 335 -1.20 -2.52 1.63
CA ASP A 335 0.19 -2.33 2.04
C ASP A 335 0.78 -1.10 1.34
N TRP A 336 1.19 -0.14 2.16
CA TRP A 336 1.76 1.13 1.76
C TRP A 336 3.22 1.17 2.18
N VAL A 337 4.10 1.53 1.24
CA VAL A 337 5.56 1.40 1.39
C VAL A 337 6.22 2.78 1.34
N PRO A 338 6.20 3.55 2.45
CA PRO A 338 6.85 4.85 2.55
C PRO A 338 8.30 4.78 3.03
N GLY A 339 8.81 3.59 3.35
CA GLY A 339 10.10 3.43 4.02
C GLY A 339 11.31 3.65 3.12
N HIS A 340 11.18 3.28 1.85
CA HIS A 340 12.30 3.20 0.91
C HIS A 340 11.82 3.05 -0.54
N PHE A 341 12.73 3.19 -1.50
CA PHE A 341 12.51 2.98 -2.93
C PHE A 341 13.78 2.45 -3.63
N PRO A 342 13.68 1.71 -4.75
CA PRO A 342 14.84 1.14 -5.42
C PRO A 342 15.65 2.18 -6.21
N SER A 343 16.85 1.79 -6.61
CA SER A 343 17.84 2.67 -7.29
C SER A 343 17.71 2.69 -8.83
N ASP A 344 16.57 2.25 -9.37
CA ASP A 344 16.29 2.30 -10.81
C ASP A 344 16.34 3.73 -11.36
N THR A 345 17.13 3.93 -12.41
CA THR A 345 17.44 5.27 -12.93
C THR A 345 16.25 6.00 -13.55
N HIS A 346 15.21 5.29 -13.98
CA HIS A 346 13.96 5.89 -14.46
C HIS A 346 13.08 6.42 -13.31
N GLY A 347 13.33 5.96 -12.08
CA GLY A 347 12.59 6.32 -10.87
C GLY A 347 13.16 7.53 -10.12
N LEU A 348 13.07 7.53 -8.79
CA LEU A 348 13.30 8.71 -7.95
C LEU A 348 14.78 9.02 -7.64
N VAL A 349 15.70 8.07 -7.82
CA VAL A 349 17.12 8.26 -7.51
C VAL A 349 17.75 9.43 -8.28
N ALA A 350 18.51 10.28 -7.58
CA ALA A 350 19.24 11.39 -8.16
C ALA A 350 18.40 12.19 -9.17
N PHE A 351 17.15 12.49 -8.80
CA PHE A 351 16.08 12.79 -9.76
C PHE A 351 16.42 13.94 -10.70
N ASP A 352 16.88 15.06 -10.13
CA ASP A 352 17.31 16.28 -10.82
C ASP A 352 18.84 16.47 -10.80
N GLY A 353 19.57 15.38 -10.56
CA GLY A 353 21.03 15.35 -10.38
C GLY A 353 21.47 15.38 -8.91
N THR A 354 20.60 15.82 -8.01
CA THR A 354 20.86 15.84 -6.55
C THR A 354 20.14 14.71 -5.84
N ALA A 355 20.51 14.45 -4.58
CA ALA A 355 19.73 13.62 -3.65
C ALA A 355 18.41 14.34 -3.31
N LEU A 356 17.44 14.27 -4.23
CA LEU A 356 16.20 15.04 -4.17
C LEU A 356 15.18 14.38 -3.24
N TYR A 357 14.85 13.12 -3.52
CA TYR A 357 13.88 12.32 -2.76
C TYR A 357 14.56 11.54 -1.65
N GLU A 358 15.75 11.00 -1.91
CA GLU A 358 16.61 10.33 -0.96
C GLU A 358 17.37 11.29 -0.05
N HIS A 359 17.82 10.81 1.10
CA HIS A 359 18.77 11.56 1.93
C HIS A 359 20.18 11.55 1.30
N GLU A 360 20.87 12.69 1.32
CA GLU A 360 22.19 12.85 0.68
C GLU A 360 23.29 12.01 1.36
N ASP A 361 23.27 11.94 2.70
CA ASP A 361 24.21 11.09 3.44
C ASP A 361 23.77 9.62 3.34
N PRO A 362 24.57 8.72 2.75
CA PRO A 362 24.21 7.31 2.57
C PRO A 362 24.07 6.55 3.89
N ARG A 363 24.64 7.04 4.99
CA ARG A 363 24.44 6.45 6.33
C ARG A 363 23.02 6.61 6.84
N GLU A 364 22.27 7.54 6.27
CA GLU A 364 20.86 7.79 6.56
C GLU A 364 19.95 7.48 5.35
N GLY A 365 20.50 7.61 4.14
CA GLY A 365 19.78 7.53 2.87
C GLY A 365 19.79 6.17 2.17
N TYR A 366 20.37 5.12 2.77
CA TYR A 366 20.50 3.81 2.11
C TYR A 366 20.33 2.63 3.06
N HIS A 367 19.48 1.66 2.69
CA HIS A 367 19.39 0.35 3.34
C HIS A 367 20.37 -0.63 2.70
N GLN A 368 21.41 -1.03 3.44
CA GLN A 368 22.50 -1.87 2.94
C GLN A 368 22.01 -3.27 2.53
N ASP A 369 21.19 -3.91 3.36
CA ASP A 369 20.72 -5.29 3.12
C ASP A 369 19.72 -5.38 1.96
N TRP A 370 18.96 -4.31 1.71
CA TRP A 370 17.91 -4.28 0.69
C TRP A 370 18.36 -3.66 -0.63
N ASN A 371 19.50 -2.98 -0.64
CA ASN A 371 20.00 -2.19 -1.77
C ASN A 371 19.01 -1.13 -2.29
N THR A 372 18.38 -0.42 -1.36
CA THR A 372 17.36 0.60 -1.64
C THR A 372 17.68 1.93 -0.97
N LEU A 373 17.15 3.01 -1.50
CA LEU A 373 17.29 4.37 -0.99
C LEU A 373 16.19 4.70 0.02
N ILE A 374 16.51 5.53 1.01
CA ILE A 374 15.59 5.97 2.06
C ILE A 374 15.17 7.41 1.77
N TYR A 375 13.86 7.66 1.82
CA TYR A 375 13.31 8.99 1.63
C TYR A 375 13.86 9.99 2.66
N ASN A 376 14.10 11.23 2.21
CA ASN A 376 14.46 12.32 3.09
C ASN A 376 13.22 12.88 3.79
N TYR A 377 12.83 12.25 4.91
CA TYR A 377 11.71 12.69 5.75
C TYR A 377 11.92 14.09 6.35
N GLY A 378 13.13 14.65 6.32
CA GLY A 378 13.37 16.03 6.75
C GLY A 378 12.82 17.07 5.77
N ARG A 379 12.73 16.70 4.48
CA ARG A 379 12.36 17.62 3.39
C ARG A 379 10.85 17.76 3.24
N ASN A 380 10.37 18.99 3.15
CA ASN A 380 8.94 19.32 3.17
C ASN A 380 8.19 18.69 2.00
N GLU A 381 8.73 18.84 0.79
CA GLU A 381 8.09 18.34 -0.44
C GLU A 381 8.07 16.80 -0.48
N VAL A 382 9.11 16.14 0.07
CA VAL A 382 9.16 14.67 0.18
C VAL A 382 8.15 14.16 1.20
N LYS A 383 8.08 14.78 2.39
CA LYS A 383 7.01 14.50 3.37
C LYS A 383 5.63 14.70 2.77
N ASN A 384 5.44 15.76 1.99
CA ASN A 384 4.16 16.05 1.34
C ASN A 384 3.84 14.99 0.27
N PHE A 385 4.81 14.62 -0.56
CA PHE A 385 4.69 13.57 -1.58
C PHE A 385 4.23 12.24 -0.97
N LEU A 386 4.85 11.81 0.13
CA LEU A 386 4.50 10.56 0.80
C LEU A 386 3.18 10.65 1.56
N SER A 387 3.02 11.63 2.45
CA SER A 387 1.82 11.71 3.31
C SER A 387 0.53 11.92 2.52
N SER A 388 0.59 12.61 1.38
CA SER A 388 -0.59 12.75 0.51
C SER A 388 -0.85 11.53 -0.38
N ASN A 389 0.12 10.63 -0.56
CA ASN A 389 -0.09 9.38 -1.27
C ASN A 389 -1.04 8.44 -0.51
N VAL A 390 -1.00 8.45 0.83
CA VAL A 390 -2.00 7.74 1.64
C VAL A 390 -3.40 8.26 1.36
N LEU A 391 -3.57 9.59 1.33
CA LEU A 391 -4.86 10.20 1.01
C LEU A 391 -5.29 9.87 -0.42
N TYR A 392 -4.35 9.79 -1.37
CA TYR A 392 -4.66 9.36 -2.74
C TYR A 392 -5.29 7.95 -2.75
N TRP A 393 -4.71 6.97 -2.06
CA TRP A 393 -5.30 5.63 -1.98
C TRP A 393 -6.65 5.61 -1.26
N LEU A 394 -6.73 6.23 -0.08
CA LEU A 394 -7.95 6.28 0.74
C LEU A 394 -9.10 7.04 0.05
N GLU A 395 -8.84 8.19 -0.56
CA GLU A 395 -9.86 9.04 -1.20
C GLU A 395 -10.19 8.61 -2.63
N ARG A 396 -9.19 8.23 -3.44
CA ARG A 396 -9.36 8.01 -4.89
C ARG A 396 -9.61 6.56 -5.24
N PHE A 397 -9.25 5.60 -4.40
CA PHE A 397 -9.63 4.20 -4.59
C PHE A 397 -10.61 3.71 -3.54
N GLY A 398 -10.80 4.48 -2.47
CA GLY A 398 -11.74 4.12 -1.43
C GLY A 398 -11.27 2.96 -0.57
N VAL A 399 -9.96 2.66 -0.51
CA VAL A 399 -9.48 1.65 0.44
C VAL A 399 -9.79 2.09 1.88
N ASP A 400 -10.04 1.12 2.75
CA ASP A 400 -10.54 1.29 4.12
C ASP A 400 -9.41 1.43 5.14
N GLY A 401 -8.19 1.09 4.76
CA GLY A 401 -7.03 1.29 5.60
C GLY A 401 -5.72 1.07 4.85
N ILE A 402 -4.63 1.37 5.54
CA ILE A 402 -3.28 1.10 5.08
C ILE A 402 -2.51 0.27 6.12
N ARG A 403 -1.58 -0.55 5.65
CA ARG A 403 -0.59 -1.21 6.51
C ARG A 403 0.81 -0.76 6.10
N VAL A 404 1.64 -0.42 7.08
CA VAL A 404 3.02 0.03 6.87
C VAL A 404 3.96 -1.09 7.31
N ASP A 405 4.72 -1.59 6.34
CA ASP A 405 5.78 -2.58 6.53
C ASP A 405 6.99 -2.00 7.25
N ALA A 406 7.66 -2.84 8.04
CA ALA A 406 8.98 -2.59 8.61
C ALA A 406 9.16 -1.17 9.18
N VAL A 407 8.22 -0.68 9.99
CA VAL A 407 8.27 0.68 10.60
C VAL A 407 9.59 0.90 11.37
N ALA A 408 10.16 -0.17 11.93
CA ALA A 408 11.47 -0.18 12.57
C ALA A 408 12.59 0.36 11.66
N SER A 409 12.54 0.07 10.36
CA SER A 409 13.48 0.55 9.34
C SER A 409 13.47 2.07 9.18
N MET A 410 12.33 2.69 9.47
CA MET A 410 12.14 4.13 9.36
C MET A 410 12.55 4.85 10.65
N ILE A 411 12.09 4.35 11.80
CA ILE A 411 12.20 5.07 13.09
C ILE A 411 13.58 4.95 13.75
N TYR A 412 14.47 4.10 13.23
CA TYR A 412 15.83 3.93 13.75
C TYR A 412 16.90 4.24 12.72
N ARG A 413 17.83 5.14 13.09
CA ARG A 413 19.00 5.53 12.30
C ARG A 413 20.05 4.41 12.22
N ASP A 414 20.03 3.47 13.16
CA ASP A 414 20.94 2.32 13.22
C ASP A 414 20.34 1.02 12.67
N TYR A 415 19.16 1.08 12.05
CA TYR A 415 18.51 -0.12 11.50
C TYR A 415 19.40 -0.82 10.46
N SER A 416 19.76 -2.06 10.78
CA SER A 416 20.70 -2.90 10.03
C SER A 416 22.03 -2.22 9.66
N ARG A 417 22.61 -1.49 10.62
CA ARG A 417 23.92 -0.84 10.48
C ARG A 417 24.83 -1.18 11.66
N ALA A 418 26.12 -1.39 11.40
CA ALA A 418 27.08 -1.65 12.48
C ALA A 418 27.45 -0.35 13.22
N GLU A 419 28.10 -0.49 14.38
CA GLU A 419 28.68 0.65 15.09
C GLU A 419 29.68 1.41 14.20
N GLY A 420 29.53 2.73 14.11
CA GLY A 420 30.34 3.59 13.24
C GLY A 420 29.80 3.78 11.81
N GLU A 421 28.75 3.05 11.42
CA GLU A 421 28.11 3.16 10.09
C GLU A 421 26.84 4.01 10.08
N TRP A 422 26.46 4.60 11.21
CA TRP A 422 25.29 5.48 11.38
C TRP A 422 25.61 6.72 12.21
N ILE A 423 24.72 7.71 12.18
CA ILE A 423 24.87 8.99 12.90
C ILE A 423 23.72 9.18 13.88
N PRO A 424 23.98 9.55 15.15
CA PRO A 424 22.91 9.84 16.11
C PRO A 424 22.14 11.10 15.75
N ASN A 425 20.91 11.18 16.26
CA ASN A 425 20.10 12.39 16.15
C ASN A 425 20.69 13.55 16.99
N GLN A 426 20.09 14.74 16.88
CA GLN A 426 20.53 15.95 17.58
C GLN A 426 20.59 15.84 19.12
N TYR A 427 19.98 14.81 19.72
CA TYR A 427 20.00 14.53 21.16
C TYR A 427 20.94 13.37 21.54
N GLY A 428 21.66 12.79 20.58
CA GLY A 428 22.58 11.66 20.80
C GLY A 428 21.91 10.28 20.73
N GLY A 429 20.62 10.20 20.41
CA GLY A 429 19.86 8.94 20.31
C GLY A 429 19.89 8.32 18.91
N ARG A 430 19.38 7.08 18.82
CA ARG A 430 19.24 6.32 17.56
C ARG A 430 17.93 6.58 16.83
N GLU A 431 17.01 7.30 17.45
CA GLU A 431 15.69 7.57 16.90
C GLU A 431 15.79 8.51 15.69
N ASN A 432 15.14 8.13 14.59
CA ASN A 432 14.96 8.98 13.42
C ASN A 432 13.78 9.93 13.66
N LEU A 433 14.08 11.11 14.20
CA LEU A 433 13.06 12.09 14.60
C LEU A 433 12.21 12.56 13.42
N GLU A 434 12.82 12.70 12.25
CA GLU A 434 12.16 13.11 11.02
C GLU A 434 11.15 12.06 10.55
N ALA A 435 11.52 10.78 10.59
CA ALA A 435 10.60 9.68 10.26
C ALA A 435 9.47 9.52 11.28
N ILE A 436 9.78 9.66 12.59
CA ILE A 436 8.78 9.61 13.65
C ILE A 436 7.74 10.73 13.47
N GLU A 437 8.19 11.95 13.22
CA GLU A 437 7.29 13.08 12.98
C GLU A 437 6.49 12.91 11.68
N PHE A 438 7.11 12.37 10.63
CA PHE A 438 6.42 12.02 9.39
C PHE A 438 5.28 11.01 9.61
N LEU A 439 5.51 9.95 10.39
CA LEU A 439 4.49 8.94 10.69
C LEU A 439 3.36 9.53 11.54
N LYS A 440 3.69 10.32 12.58
CA LYS A 440 2.70 11.04 13.39
C LYS A 440 1.83 11.96 12.55
N HIS A 441 2.45 12.79 11.71
CA HIS A 441 1.75 13.72 10.84
C HIS A 441 0.86 12.99 9.82
N THR A 442 1.36 11.89 9.25
CA THR A 442 0.58 11.08 8.30
C THR A 442 -0.63 10.46 8.98
N ASN A 443 -0.47 9.85 10.16
CA ASN A 443 -1.60 9.30 10.91
C ASN A 443 -2.60 10.40 11.33
N TRP A 444 -2.12 11.56 11.78
CA TRP A 444 -3.00 12.71 12.05
C TRP A 444 -3.83 13.11 10.83
N LYS A 445 -3.22 13.18 9.62
CA LYS A 445 -3.94 13.45 8.36
C LYS A 445 -4.99 12.38 8.04
N ILE A 446 -4.67 11.09 8.23
CA ILE A 446 -5.64 10.00 8.02
C ILE A 446 -6.85 10.22 8.94
N HIS A 447 -6.61 10.46 10.23
CA HIS A 447 -7.69 10.65 11.19
C HIS A 447 -8.50 11.94 10.96
N SER A 448 -7.87 13.01 10.45
CA SER A 448 -8.53 14.29 10.20
C SER A 448 -9.33 14.30 8.90
N GLU A 449 -8.81 13.70 7.83
CA GLU A 449 -9.40 13.77 6.49
C GLU A 449 -10.22 12.53 6.14
N MET A 450 -9.85 11.35 6.65
CA MET A 450 -10.43 10.06 6.29
C MET A 450 -11.07 9.37 7.50
N ALA A 451 -12.08 10.03 8.08
CA ALA A 451 -12.77 9.52 9.27
C ALA A 451 -13.21 8.05 9.08
N GLY A 452 -12.74 7.17 9.98
CA GLY A 452 -13.01 5.74 9.99
C GLY A 452 -12.06 4.87 9.18
N ALA A 453 -11.14 5.46 8.41
CA ALA A 453 -10.01 4.71 7.87
C ALA A 453 -9.06 4.28 9.00
N ILE A 454 -8.38 3.15 8.83
CA ILE A 454 -7.41 2.64 9.80
C ILE A 454 -6.00 2.59 9.24
N SER A 455 -5.01 2.73 10.12
CA SER A 455 -3.61 2.44 9.82
C SER A 455 -3.07 1.34 10.74
N ILE A 456 -2.32 0.41 10.14
CA ILE A 456 -1.72 -0.74 10.81
C ILE A 456 -0.20 -0.66 10.67
N ALA A 457 0.53 -0.83 11.77
CA ALA A 457 1.99 -0.86 11.75
C ALA A 457 2.52 -2.29 11.94
N GLU A 458 3.47 -2.68 11.11
CA GLU A 458 4.42 -3.73 11.48
C GLU A 458 5.69 -3.08 12.04
N GLU A 459 5.83 -3.19 13.36
CA GLU A 459 6.95 -2.61 14.08
C GLU A 459 7.54 -3.72 14.95
N SER A 460 8.70 -4.24 14.53
CA SER A 460 9.31 -5.45 15.06
C SER A 460 10.27 -5.21 16.23
N THR A 461 10.35 -3.98 16.73
CA THR A 461 11.04 -3.65 17.98
C THR A 461 10.04 -3.41 19.13
N SER A 462 10.57 -3.10 20.31
CA SER A 462 9.77 -2.75 21.48
C SER A 462 9.49 -1.23 21.55
N PHE A 463 9.31 -0.56 20.40
CA PHE A 463 8.95 0.87 20.41
C PHE A 463 7.57 1.03 21.07
N ALA A 464 7.49 1.94 22.03
CA ALA A 464 6.29 2.12 22.86
C ALA A 464 5.35 3.17 22.26
N GLY A 465 4.04 2.94 22.39
CA GLY A 465 3.01 3.87 21.97
C GLY A 465 2.79 3.90 20.47
N VAL A 466 3.03 2.80 19.76
CA VAL A 466 2.81 2.73 18.30
C VAL A 466 1.35 3.04 17.96
N THR A 467 0.42 2.48 18.75
CA THR A 467 -1.03 2.65 18.57
C THR A 467 -1.65 3.72 19.46
N HIS A 468 -0.82 4.51 20.15
CA HIS A 468 -1.30 5.59 21.01
C HIS A 468 -1.49 6.87 20.19
N PRO A 469 -2.43 7.76 20.59
CA PRO A 469 -2.63 9.04 19.92
C PRO A 469 -1.36 9.89 19.87
N SER A 470 -1.16 10.59 18.76
CA SER A 470 0.04 11.42 18.56
C SER A 470 0.19 12.54 19.60
N GLU A 471 -0.93 13.08 20.10
CA GLU A 471 -0.96 14.09 21.16
C GLU A 471 -0.46 13.58 22.51
N LYS A 472 -0.47 12.25 22.71
CA LYS A 472 0.07 11.57 23.90
C LYS A 472 1.47 11.01 23.68
N GLY A 473 2.13 11.39 22.58
CA GLY A 473 3.49 10.95 22.26
C GLY A 473 3.57 9.68 21.41
N GLY A 474 2.44 9.04 21.07
CA GLY A 474 2.42 7.85 20.23
C GLY A 474 2.59 8.12 18.73
N LEU A 475 2.69 7.06 17.92
CA LEU A 475 2.81 7.20 16.46
C LEU A 475 1.45 7.41 15.76
N GLY A 476 0.34 7.15 16.44
CA GLY A 476 -1.01 7.40 15.93
C GLY A 476 -1.60 6.28 15.07
N PHE A 477 -0.99 5.09 15.02
CA PHE A 477 -1.59 3.94 14.32
C PHE A 477 -2.83 3.43 15.06
N ASN A 478 -3.76 2.80 14.36
CA ASN A 478 -4.91 2.15 15.00
C ASN A 478 -4.52 0.79 15.58
N PHE A 479 -3.68 0.04 14.86
CA PHE A 479 -3.26 -1.29 15.24
C PHE A 479 -1.76 -1.52 15.00
N LYS A 480 -1.19 -2.49 15.73
CA LYS A 480 0.18 -2.98 15.58
C LYS A 480 0.17 -4.50 15.39
N TRP A 481 0.96 -5.03 14.47
CA TRP A 481 1.20 -6.46 14.38
C TRP A 481 1.93 -6.98 15.62
N ASN A 482 1.41 -8.03 16.25
CA ASN A 482 2.01 -8.65 17.43
C ASN A 482 3.08 -9.67 17.03
N MET A 483 4.24 -9.15 16.60
CA MET A 483 5.38 -9.98 16.17
C MET A 483 5.92 -10.86 17.31
N GLY A 484 5.80 -10.43 18.57
CA GLY A 484 6.20 -11.21 19.73
C GLY A 484 5.33 -12.45 19.90
N TRP A 485 4.00 -12.28 19.88
CA TRP A 485 3.04 -13.39 19.91
C TRP A 485 3.26 -14.36 18.75
N MET A 486 3.43 -13.83 17.53
CA MET A 486 3.64 -14.66 16.34
C MET A 486 4.88 -15.53 16.49
N ASN A 487 6.03 -14.94 16.81
CA ASN A 487 7.29 -15.66 16.95
C ASN A 487 7.24 -16.71 18.08
N ASP A 488 6.71 -16.33 19.25
CA ASP A 488 6.68 -17.25 20.39
C ASP A 488 5.74 -18.44 20.15
N THR A 489 4.54 -18.18 19.62
CA THR A 489 3.54 -19.23 19.44
C THR A 489 3.89 -20.14 18.26
N LEU A 490 4.45 -19.63 17.16
CA LEU A 490 4.97 -20.48 16.08
C LEU A 490 6.15 -21.34 16.56
N ALA A 491 7.09 -20.76 17.31
CA ALA A 491 8.20 -21.53 17.89
C ALA A 491 7.70 -22.62 18.85
N TYR A 492 6.65 -22.35 19.63
CA TYR A 492 6.01 -23.35 20.49
C TYR A 492 5.37 -24.48 19.68
N MET A 493 4.63 -24.14 18.63
CA MET A 493 3.93 -25.12 17.79
C MET A 493 4.89 -26.03 17.01
N GLN A 494 6.09 -25.54 16.64
CA GLN A 494 7.14 -26.32 15.98
C GLN A 494 7.78 -27.39 16.88
N LEU A 495 7.69 -27.24 18.20
CA LEU A 495 8.26 -28.23 19.12
C LEU A 495 7.44 -29.52 19.09
N ASP A 496 8.13 -30.66 19.08
CA ASP A 496 7.52 -31.95 19.41
C ASP A 496 6.70 -31.80 20.70
N PRO A 497 5.44 -32.30 20.73
CA PRO A 497 4.57 -32.16 21.89
C PRO A 497 5.19 -32.54 23.23
N ILE A 498 6.16 -33.47 23.28
CA ILE A 498 6.82 -33.84 24.54
C ILE A 498 7.65 -32.69 25.14
N TYR A 499 8.19 -31.79 24.32
CA TYR A 499 9.04 -30.69 24.76
C TYR A 499 8.26 -29.42 25.10
N ARG A 500 6.98 -29.34 24.71
CA ARG A 500 6.13 -28.16 24.94
C ARG A 500 6.00 -27.79 26.42
N GLN A 501 6.06 -28.77 27.32
CA GLN A 501 6.05 -28.53 28.77
C GLN A 501 7.19 -27.62 29.26
N TYR A 502 8.36 -27.66 28.60
CA TYR A 502 9.54 -26.85 28.98
C TYR A 502 9.49 -25.43 28.41
N HIS A 503 8.51 -25.16 27.53
CA HIS A 503 8.36 -23.90 26.81
C HIS A 503 6.94 -23.33 26.93
N HIS A 504 6.20 -23.75 27.96
CA HIS A 504 4.81 -23.35 28.19
C HIS A 504 4.64 -21.81 28.23
N ASN A 505 5.67 -21.10 28.69
CA ASN A 505 5.71 -19.64 28.74
C ASN A 505 5.59 -18.97 27.35
N LYS A 506 5.95 -19.65 26.26
CA LYS A 506 5.81 -19.08 24.91
C LYS A 506 4.35 -18.80 24.53
N MET A 507 3.41 -19.57 25.05
CA MET A 507 1.98 -19.33 24.79
C MET A 507 1.38 -18.28 25.73
N THR A 508 1.97 -18.04 26.90
CA THR A 508 1.42 -17.14 27.94
C THR A 508 2.07 -15.76 27.97
N PHE A 509 3.32 -15.63 27.53
CA PHE A 509 4.10 -14.41 27.66
C PHE A 509 3.48 -13.22 26.91
N GLY A 510 2.83 -13.46 25.76
CA GLY A 510 2.12 -12.43 25.00
C GLY A 510 1.08 -11.65 25.83
N MET A 511 0.43 -12.31 26.78
CA MET A 511 -0.57 -11.68 27.65
C MET A 511 0.02 -10.68 28.64
N MET A 512 1.34 -10.70 28.91
CA MET A 512 1.99 -9.73 29.79
C MET A 512 1.97 -8.30 29.23
N TYR A 513 1.95 -8.18 27.90
CA TYR A 513 1.96 -6.89 27.20
C TYR A 513 0.78 -6.71 26.25
N GLN A 514 -0.14 -7.67 26.14
CA GLN A 514 -1.28 -7.64 25.21
C GLN A 514 -2.09 -6.32 25.22
N TYR A 515 -2.13 -5.62 26.35
CA TYR A 515 -2.89 -4.37 26.51
C TYR A 515 -2.04 -3.10 26.41
N SER A 516 -0.76 -3.21 26.02
CA SER A 516 0.09 -2.05 25.78
C SER A 516 -0.23 -1.36 24.44
N GLU A 517 -0.75 -2.13 23.48
CA GLU A 517 -1.07 -1.69 22.12
C GLU A 517 -2.34 -2.40 21.64
N ASN A 518 -2.96 -1.88 20.58
CA ASN A 518 -4.05 -2.57 19.89
C ASN A 518 -3.47 -3.57 18.87
N PHE A 519 -3.47 -4.85 19.22
CA PHE A 519 -2.78 -5.84 18.40
C PHE A 519 -3.63 -6.49 17.30
N VAL A 520 -3.00 -6.69 16.13
CA VAL A 520 -3.35 -7.73 15.15
C VAL A 520 -2.42 -8.92 15.39
N LEU A 521 -2.92 -10.15 15.29
CA LEU A 521 -2.15 -11.39 15.39
C LEU A 521 -1.82 -11.86 13.97
N PRO A 522 -0.58 -11.67 13.48
CA PRO A 522 -0.25 -11.96 12.09
C PRO A 522 0.26 -13.38 11.91
N LEU A 523 -0.29 -14.08 10.92
CA LEU A 523 0.34 -15.24 10.25
C LEU A 523 0.45 -14.90 8.76
N SER A 524 1.39 -13.99 8.47
CA SER A 524 1.53 -13.30 7.18
C SER A 524 2.37 -14.07 6.16
N HIS A 525 2.50 -13.48 4.96
CA HIS A 525 3.30 -13.99 3.85
C HIS A 525 4.78 -14.25 4.24
N ASP A 526 5.38 -13.40 5.06
CA ASP A 526 6.77 -13.52 5.53
C ASP A 526 7.04 -14.80 6.32
N GLU A 527 6.00 -15.41 6.91
CA GLU A 527 6.15 -16.59 7.75
C GLU A 527 6.11 -17.90 6.96
N VAL A 528 5.87 -17.85 5.65
CA VAL A 528 5.73 -19.05 4.79
C VAL A 528 6.62 -19.03 3.55
N VAL A 529 7.80 -18.41 3.68
CA VAL A 529 8.81 -18.24 2.64
C VAL A 529 10.24 -18.42 3.17
N HIS A 530 11.23 -18.37 2.27
CA HIS A 530 12.66 -18.30 2.59
C HIS A 530 13.18 -19.42 3.50
N GLY A 531 12.65 -20.64 3.34
CA GLY A 531 13.06 -21.80 4.14
C GLY A 531 12.42 -21.87 5.53
N LYS A 532 11.43 -21.00 5.81
CA LYS A 532 10.66 -21.04 7.07
C LYS A 532 9.58 -22.14 7.06
N TYR A 533 9.34 -22.83 5.95
CA TYR A 533 8.25 -23.79 5.71
C TYR A 533 6.85 -23.16 5.67
N SER A 534 5.87 -23.87 5.10
CA SER A 534 4.45 -23.55 5.26
C SER A 534 4.01 -23.71 6.72
N LEU A 535 2.86 -23.14 7.10
CA LEU A 535 2.31 -23.36 8.45
C LEU A 535 2.04 -24.83 8.74
N LEU A 536 1.63 -25.62 7.74
CA LEU A 536 1.41 -27.06 7.92
C LEU A 536 2.73 -27.78 8.20
N ASP A 537 3.80 -27.47 7.45
CA ASP A 537 5.07 -28.17 7.58
C ASP A 537 5.88 -27.75 8.81
N LYS A 538 5.58 -26.60 9.41
CA LYS A 538 6.05 -26.23 10.76
C LYS A 538 5.52 -27.18 11.83
N MET A 539 4.38 -27.86 11.62
CA MET A 539 3.78 -28.72 12.64
C MET A 539 4.49 -30.08 12.73
N PRO A 540 4.77 -30.59 13.95
CA PRO A 540 5.44 -31.88 14.14
C PRO A 540 4.46 -33.06 14.05
N GLY A 541 5.02 -34.26 13.93
CA GLY A 541 4.30 -35.52 13.99
C GLY A 541 3.98 -36.11 12.62
N ASP A 542 3.13 -37.15 12.64
CA ASP A 542 2.58 -37.72 11.39
C ASP A 542 1.61 -36.75 10.71
N ALA A 543 1.13 -37.13 9.52
CA ALA A 543 0.27 -36.26 8.74
C ALA A 543 -1.01 -35.84 9.51
N TRP A 544 -1.68 -36.77 10.22
CA TRP A 544 -2.87 -36.42 10.99
C TRP A 544 -2.52 -35.43 12.10
N GLN A 545 -1.41 -35.64 12.80
CA GLN A 545 -0.93 -34.74 13.85
C GLN A 545 -0.55 -33.36 13.31
N LYS A 546 0.04 -33.24 12.11
CA LYS A 546 0.33 -31.94 11.50
C LYS A 546 -0.93 -31.12 11.30
N PHE A 547 -1.96 -31.72 10.68
CA PHE A 547 -3.25 -31.06 10.49
C PHE A 547 -3.95 -30.76 11.82
N ALA A 548 -3.91 -31.67 12.80
CA ALA A 548 -4.50 -31.46 14.12
C ALA A 548 -3.82 -30.28 14.87
N ASN A 549 -2.49 -30.21 14.87
CA ASN A 549 -1.74 -29.10 15.43
C ASN A 549 -2.14 -27.76 14.80
N LEU A 550 -2.21 -27.70 13.46
CA LEU A 550 -2.59 -26.48 12.75
C LEU A 550 -4.02 -26.04 13.11
N ARG A 551 -4.96 -26.98 13.14
CA ARG A 551 -6.35 -26.72 13.55
C ARG A 551 -6.45 -26.22 14.99
N ALA A 552 -5.74 -26.84 15.93
CA ALA A 552 -5.66 -26.38 17.32
C ALA A 552 -5.06 -24.98 17.42
N TYR A 553 -4.00 -24.71 16.65
CA TYR A 553 -3.36 -23.40 16.66
C TYR A 553 -4.28 -22.29 16.14
N TYR A 554 -5.03 -22.54 15.06
CA TYR A 554 -6.05 -21.59 14.59
C TYR A 554 -7.18 -21.39 15.58
N GLY A 555 -7.66 -22.46 16.23
CA GLY A 555 -8.62 -22.35 17.33
C GLY A 555 -8.08 -21.49 18.48
N TYR A 556 -6.82 -21.66 18.86
CA TYR A 556 -6.20 -20.81 19.88
C TYR A 556 -6.10 -19.34 19.42
N MET A 557 -5.62 -19.10 18.20
CA MET A 557 -5.42 -17.75 17.65
C MET A 557 -6.74 -16.96 17.55
N TRP A 558 -7.82 -17.58 17.07
CA TRP A 558 -9.13 -16.92 16.99
C TRP A 558 -9.71 -16.61 18.37
N GLY A 559 -9.38 -17.43 19.38
CA GLY A 559 -9.81 -17.24 20.76
C GLY A 559 -9.00 -16.20 21.52
N HIS A 560 -7.71 -16.06 21.22
CA HIS A 560 -6.79 -15.13 21.87
C HIS A 560 -7.19 -13.66 21.62
N PRO A 561 -6.98 -12.72 22.58
CA PRO A 561 -7.22 -11.30 22.33
C PRO A 561 -6.38 -10.74 21.17
N GLY A 562 -6.99 -9.85 20.37
CA GLY A 562 -6.37 -9.18 19.21
C GLY A 562 -7.06 -9.53 17.89
N LYS A 563 -6.90 -8.68 16.87
CA LYS A 563 -7.48 -8.89 15.53
C LYS A 563 -6.75 -10.00 14.77
N LYS A 564 -7.35 -10.57 13.72
CA LYS A 564 -6.83 -11.78 13.05
C LYS A 564 -6.29 -11.44 11.67
N LEU A 565 -5.13 -11.98 11.31
CA LEU A 565 -4.61 -11.91 9.94
C LEU A 565 -4.05 -13.27 9.52
N LEU A 566 -4.49 -13.74 8.35
CA LEU A 566 -4.03 -14.99 7.76
C LEU A 566 -3.70 -14.77 6.27
N PHE A 567 -2.50 -15.14 5.87
CA PHE A 567 -2.09 -15.09 4.46
C PHE A 567 -2.74 -16.19 3.63
N MET A 568 -3.02 -15.87 2.37
CA MET A 568 -3.55 -16.81 1.40
C MET A 568 -2.72 -18.12 1.30
N GLY A 569 -3.39 -19.25 1.18
CA GLY A 569 -2.78 -20.59 1.21
C GLY A 569 -2.79 -21.22 2.60
N ASN A 570 -2.69 -20.41 3.65
CA ASN A 570 -2.68 -20.91 5.02
C ASN A 570 -4.06 -21.44 5.46
N GLU A 571 -5.15 -20.91 4.91
CA GLU A 571 -6.52 -21.28 5.27
C GLU A 571 -6.91 -22.70 4.86
N PHE A 572 -6.28 -23.26 3.82
CA PHE A 572 -6.47 -24.66 3.42
C PHE A 572 -5.24 -25.53 3.69
N ALA A 573 -4.30 -25.02 4.48
CA ALA A 573 -3.06 -25.71 4.84
C ALA A 573 -2.24 -26.13 3.61
N GLN A 574 -1.86 -25.17 2.77
CA GLN A 574 -0.92 -25.43 1.67
C GLN A 574 0.35 -26.12 2.21
N GLY A 575 0.83 -27.12 1.46
CA GLY A 575 2.00 -27.90 1.86
C GLY A 575 3.32 -27.15 1.66
N ARG A 576 3.59 -26.65 0.45
CA ARG A 576 4.84 -25.91 0.16
C ARG A 576 4.77 -24.46 0.60
N GLU A 577 5.96 -23.86 0.71
CA GLU A 577 6.12 -22.41 0.85
C GLU A 577 5.43 -21.65 -0.29
N TRP A 578 5.06 -20.41 0.00
CA TRP A 578 4.50 -19.53 -1.02
C TRP A 578 5.54 -19.23 -2.11
N ASN A 579 5.10 -19.32 -3.36
CA ASN A 579 5.88 -18.96 -4.54
C ASN A 579 5.12 -17.91 -5.35
N TYR A 580 5.66 -16.70 -5.45
CA TYR A 580 5.04 -15.59 -6.18
C TYR A 580 4.93 -15.83 -7.71
N GLU A 581 5.68 -16.78 -8.25
CA GLU A 581 5.73 -17.09 -9.70
C GLU A 581 4.58 -18.01 -10.17
N GLU A 582 3.84 -18.63 -9.24
CA GLU A 582 2.82 -19.63 -9.54
C GLU A 582 1.50 -19.32 -8.83
N SER A 583 0.44 -20.06 -9.16
CA SER A 583 -0.79 -20.04 -8.36
C SER A 583 -0.58 -20.79 -7.05
N LEU A 584 -1.42 -20.48 -6.05
CA LEU A 584 -1.60 -21.36 -4.90
C LEU A 584 -2.02 -22.78 -5.34
N ASP A 585 -1.76 -23.76 -4.49
CA ASP A 585 -1.98 -25.18 -4.76
C ASP A 585 -3.45 -25.60 -4.61
N TRP A 586 -4.36 -24.94 -5.35
CA TRP A 586 -5.81 -25.17 -5.28
C TRP A 586 -6.22 -26.63 -5.53
N PHE A 587 -5.39 -27.40 -6.25
CA PHE A 587 -5.61 -28.82 -6.47
C PHE A 587 -5.65 -29.64 -5.16
N LEU A 588 -5.02 -29.16 -4.08
CA LEU A 588 -5.05 -29.82 -2.76
C LEU A 588 -6.46 -29.92 -2.16
N LEU A 589 -7.42 -29.16 -2.67
CA LEU A 589 -8.82 -29.25 -2.29
C LEU A 589 -9.58 -30.37 -3.04
N ASP A 590 -8.98 -31.10 -3.97
CA ASP A 590 -9.64 -32.23 -4.64
C ASP A 590 -9.65 -33.49 -3.75
N GLU A 591 -10.84 -33.95 -3.39
CA GLU A 591 -11.03 -35.17 -2.58
C GLU A 591 -10.53 -36.43 -3.30
N ASN A 592 -10.57 -36.45 -4.63
CA ASN A 592 -10.15 -37.61 -5.42
C ASN A 592 -8.64 -37.88 -5.32
N ILE A 593 -7.86 -36.91 -4.85
CA ILE A 593 -6.42 -37.02 -4.64
C ILE A 593 -6.02 -36.96 -3.15
N GLY A 594 -6.98 -37.07 -2.23
CA GLY A 594 -6.73 -37.05 -0.78
C GLY A 594 -6.89 -35.68 -0.11
N GLY A 595 -7.52 -34.70 -0.78
CA GLY A 595 -7.71 -33.33 -0.30
C GLY A 595 -8.64 -33.14 0.91
N GLY A 596 -9.15 -34.22 1.51
CA GLY A 596 -10.09 -34.16 2.63
C GLY A 596 -9.55 -33.39 3.84
N TRP A 597 -8.27 -33.55 4.16
CA TRP A 597 -7.61 -32.83 5.27
C TRP A 597 -7.52 -31.32 5.02
N HIS A 598 -7.15 -30.92 3.79
CA HIS A 598 -7.11 -29.52 3.37
C HIS A 598 -8.49 -28.86 3.41
N LYS A 599 -9.52 -29.55 2.90
CA LYS A 599 -10.92 -29.11 3.05
C LYS A 599 -11.35 -29.01 4.51
N GLY A 600 -10.88 -29.91 5.37
CA GLY A 600 -11.16 -29.88 6.80
C GLY A 600 -10.62 -28.61 7.48
N VAL A 601 -9.40 -28.19 7.14
CA VAL A 601 -8.83 -26.92 7.64
C VAL A 601 -9.56 -25.72 7.04
N LEU A 602 -9.84 -25.72 5.73
CA LEU A 602 -10.61 -24.66 5.07
C LEU A 602 -11.97 -24.46 5.74
N LYS A 603 -12.69 -25.57 6.00
CA LYS A 603 -13.98 -25.55 6.67
C LYS A 603 -13.86 -25.05 8.11
N LEU A 604 -12.81 -25.43 8.84
CA LEU A 604 -12.54 -24.89 10.17
C LEU A 604 -12.33 -23.37 10.14
N VAL A 605 -11.50 -22.84 9.24
CA VAL A 605 -11.23 -21.40 9.16
C VAL A 605 -12.52 -20.62 8.84
N LYS A 606 -13.34 -21.16 7.94
CA LYS A 606 -14.68 -20.62 7.66
C LYS A 606 -15.53 -20.55 8.93
N ASP A 607 -15.66 -21.66 9.65
CA ASP A 607 -16.49 -21.73 10.85
C ASP A 607 -15.92 -20.87 12.00
N LEU A 608 -14.58 -20.77 12.13
CA LEU A 608 -13.91 -19.84 13.04
C LEU A 608 -14.24 -18.38 12.76
N ASN A 609 -14.25 -17.97 11.48
CA ASN A 609 -14.62 -16.62 11.08
C ASN A 609 -16.09 -16.30 11.39
N HIS A 610 -17.01 -17.24 11.15
CA HIS A 610 -18.41 -17.06 11.50
C HIS A 610 -18.60 -16.96 13.02
N ILE A 611 -18.02 -17.88 13.78
CA ILE A 611 -18.05 -17.86 15.26
C ILE A 611 -17.48 -16.54 15.80
N TYR A 612 -16.36 -16.08 15.25
CA TYR A 612 -15.75 -14.80 15.64
C TYR A 612 -16.70 -13.63 15.44
N ARG A 613 -17.39 -13.56 14.30
CA ARG A 613 -18.32 -12.46 13.98
C ARG A 613 -19.61 -12.49 14.77
N GLU A 614 -20.08 -13.68 15.13
CA GLU A 614 -21.37 -13.87 15.80
C GLU A 614 -21.27 -13.78 17.33
N ASN A 615 -20.06 -13.71 17.90
CA ASN A 615 -19.83 -13.74 19.33
C ASN A 615 -18.92 -12.61 19.79
N SER A 616 -19.53 -11.54 20.31
CA SER A 616 -18.87 -10.34 20.85
C SER A 616 -17.72 -10.60 21.84
N PRO A 617 -17.75 -11.62 22.72
CA PRO A 617 -16.63 -11.88 23.63
C PRO A 617 -15.29 -12.08 22.93
N LEU A 618 -15.29 -12.53 21.67
CA LEU A 618 -14.07 -12.83 20.94
C LEU A 618 -13.36 -11.61 20.36
N PHE A 619 -14.02 -10.45 20.27
CA PHE A 619 -13.46 -9.25 19.61
C PHE A 619 -13.71 -7.91 20.30
N GLU A 620 -14.80 -7.75 21.06
CA GLU A 620 -15.26 -6.44 21.53
C GLU A 620 -14.26 -5.78 22.49
N LEU A 621 -13.70 -6.58 23.40
CA LEU A 621 -12.79 -6.14 24.46
C LEU A 621 -11.35 -6.60 24.24
N ASP A 622 -10.91 -6.79 22.99
CA ASP A 622 -9.53 -7.21 22.65
C ASP A 622 -8.44 -6.30 23.26
N TYR A 623 -8.76 -5.02 23.46
CA TYR A 623 -7.86 -3.99 23.98
C TYR A 623 -7.98 -3.78 25.51
N SER A 624 -8.90 -4.48 26.20
CA SER A 624 -9.11 -4.31 27.63
C SER A 624 -8.81 -5.59 28.42
N PRO A 625 -8.09 -5.51 29.57
CA PRO A 625 -7.92 -6.62 30.49
C PRO A 625 -9.23 -7.27 30.96
N GLU A 626 -10.34 -6.52 30.94
CA GLU A 626 -11.67 -7.01 31.34
C GLU A 626 -12.20 -8.10 30.39
N GLY A 627 -11.75 -8.10 29.13
CA GLY A 627 -12.17 -9.05 28.09
C GLY A 627 -11.59 -10.46 28.22
N PHE A 628 -10.71 -10.71 29.19
CA PHE A 628 -9.94 -11.95 29.31
C PHE A 628 -9.79 -12.40 30.76
N ASP A 629 -9.74 -13.71 31.02
CA ASP A 629 -9.36 -14.29 32.30
C ASP A 629 -8.72 -15.68 32.11
N TRP A 630 -7.56 -15.94 32.74
CA TRP A 630 -6.95 -17.27 32.72
C TRP A 630 -7.71 -18.20 33.68
N LEU A 631 -8.17 -19.35 33.17
CA LEU A 631 -8.75 -20.43 33.97
C LEU A 631 -7.69 -21.49 34.31
N VAL A 632 -6.87 -21.85 33.31
CA VAL A 632 -5.73 -22.77 33.42
C VAL A 632 -4.57 -22.17 32.62
N VAL A 633 -3.45 -21.87 33.29
CA VAL A 633 -2.29 -21.18 32.69
C VAL A 633 -0.95 -21.83 33.05
N ASP A 634 -0.94 -22.77 34.00
CA ASP A 634 0.23 -23.37 34.60
C ASP A 634 0.29 -24.90 34.44
N ASP A 635 -0.63 -25.51 33.67
CA ASP A 635 -0.60 -26.94 33.35
C ASP A 635 0.40 -27.26 32.22
N ALA A 636 1.66 -26.92 32.48
CA ALA A 636 2.77 -27.19 31.57
C ALA A 636 2.93 -28.68 31.28
N ALA A 637 2.75 -29.54 32.29
CA ALA A 637 2.91 -30.98 32.18
C ALA A 637 1.98 -31.60 31.12
N ASN A 638 0.75 -31.10 30.99
CA ASN A 638 -0.18 -31.56 29.96
C ASN A 638 -0.24 -30.64 28.74
N SER A 639 0.38 -29.47 28.79
CA SER A 639 0.29 -28.41 27.76
C SER A 639 -1.16 -28.05 27.45
N VAL A 640 -1.94 -27.88 28.53
CA VAL A 640 -3.34 -27.45 28.48
C VAL A 640 -3.41 -25.98 28.86
N PHE A 641 -4.16 -25.22 28.08
CA PHE A 641 -4.47 -23.81 28.33
C PHE A 641 -5.98 -23.64 28.33
N ALA A 642 -6.51 -22.89 29.29
CA ALA A 642 -7.92 -22.51 29.28
C ALA A 642 -8.08 -21.07 29.73
N PHE A 643 -8.85 -20.30 28.98
CA PHE A 643 -9.16 -18.91 29.32
C PHE A 643 -10.59 -18.55 28.95
N GLU A 644 -11.17 -17.59 29.65
CA GLU A 644 -12.48 -17.02 29.38
C GLU A 644 -12.33 -15.70 28.62
N ARG A 645 -13.11 -15.55 27.55
CA ARG A 645 -13.34 -14.31 26.82
C ARG A 645 -14.68 -13.70 27.22
N ARG A 646 -14.74 -12.37 27.35
CA ARG A 646 -15.92 -11.64 27.84
C ARG A 646 -16.24 -10.44 26.95
N SER A 647 -17.53 -10.16 26.80
CA SER A 647 -18.07 -8.94 26.18
C SER A 647 -18.59 -7.96 27.25
N SER A 648 -18.89 -6.74 26.84
CA SER A 648 -19.43 -5.70 27.72
C SER A 648 -20.84 -6.04 28.25
N ASN A 649 -21.61 -6.82 27.49
CA ASN A 649 -22.97 -7.28 27.86
C ASN A 649 -22.98 -8.52 28.77
N GLY A 650 -21.80 -9.08 29.11
CA GLY A 650 -21.67 -10.22 30.02
C GLY A 650 -21.75 -11.60 29.36
N GLU A 651 -21.81 -11.71 28.02
CA GLU A 651 -21.60 -12.98 27.32
C GLU A 651 -20.18 -13.51 27.55
N ARG A 652 -20.04 -14.84 27.53
CA ARG A 652 -18.79 -15.53 27.90
C ARG A 652 -18.52 -16.72 27.00
N ILE A 653 -17.27 -16.86 26.59
CA ILE A 653 -16.77 -18.04 25.88
C ILE A 653 -15.49 -18.51 26.56
N ILE A 654 -15.47 -19.77 26.95
CA ILE A 654 -14.26 -20.43 27.44
C ILE A 654 -13.57 -21.10 26.26
N VAL A 655 -12.29 -20.78 26.07
CA VAL A 655 -11.42 -21.38 25.05
C VAL A 655 -10.45 -22.32 25.75
N ILE A 656 -10.47 -23.61 25.38
CA ILE A 656 -9.63 -24.65 25.96
C ILE A 656 -8.79 -25.28 24.86
N SER A 657 -7.47 -25.32 25.01
CA SER A 657 -6.55 -25.92 24.05
C SER A 657 -5.70 -27.00 24.70
N ASN A 658 -5.61 -28.16 24.07
CA ASN A 658 -4.67 -29.24 24.41
C ASN A 658 -3.65 -29.38 23.28
N PHE A 659 -2.40 -29.03 23.55
CA PHE A 659 -1.33 -29.11 22.58
C PHE A 659 -0.50 -30.41 22.73
N THR A 660 -1.12 -31.50 23.17
CA THR A 660 -0.53 -32.85 23.12
C THR A 660 -1.45 -33.84 22.41
N PRO A 661 -0.91 -34.91 21.79
CA PRO A 661 -1.72 -35.95 21.14
C PRO A 661 -2.43 -36.87 22.14
N VAL A 662 -2.31 -36.61 23.45
CA VAL A 662 -2.96 -37.39 24.50
C VAL A 662 -4.29 -36.72 24.85
N PRO A 663 -5.45 -37.39 24.62
CA PRO A 663 -6.74 -36.86 25.03
C PRO A 663 -6.83 -36.80 26.56
N ARG A 664 -7.55 -35.80 27.08
CA ARG A 664 -7.76 -35.63 28.53
C ARG A 664 -9.22 -35.86 28.85
N HIS A 665 -9.54 -37.03 29.37
CA HIS A 665 -10.89 -37.34 29.86
C HIS A 665 -11.05 -36.87 31.30
N ASP A 666 -12.29 -36.52 31.65
CA ASP A 666 -12.66 -36.05 33.00
C ASP A 666 -11.76 -34.91 33.50
N TYR A 667 -11.27 -34.07 32.58
CA TYR A 667 -10.41 -32.95 32.91
C TYR A 667 -11.26 -31.83 33.52
N ARG A 668 -10.89 -31.44 34.74
CA ARG A 668 -11.68 -30.53 35.58
C ARG A 668 -11.17 -29.10 35.42
N ILE A 669 -12.05 -28.15 35.10
CA ILE A 669 -11.70 -26.72 34.95
C ILE A 669 -12.61 -25.89 35.85
N GLY A 670 -12.03 -25.02 36.68
CA GLY A 670 -12.80 -24.05 37.46
C GLY A 670 -13.42 -22.99 36.55
N VAL A 671 -14.70 -22.66 36.75
CA VAL A 671 -15.44 -21.68 35.93
C VAL A 671 -15.93 -20.51 36.76
N ASN A 672 -15.97 -19.32 36.15
CA ASN A 672 -16.36 -18.08 36.84
C ASN A 672 -17.86 -18.00 37.15
N VAL A 673 -18.69 -18.76 36.44
CA VAL A 673 -20.15 -18.71 36.54
C VAL A 673 -20.70 -20.14 36.55
N ALA A 674 -21.65 -20.43 37.44
CA ALA A 674 -22.35 -21.70 37.41
C ALA A 674 -23.39 -21.72 36.28
N GLY A 675 -23.53 -22.85 35.59
CA GLY A 675 -24.59 -23.08 34.61
C GLY A 675 -24.20 -24.08 33.53
N THR A 676 -24.87 -23.97 32.39
CA THR A 676 -24.66 -24.84 31.23
C THR A 676 -23.86 -24.11 30.16
N TYR A 677 -22.89 -24.82 29.59
CA TYR A 677 -22.02 -24.34 28.53
C TYR A 677 -22.23 -25.17 27.26
N GLU A 678 -22.44 -24.51 26.13
CA GLU A 678 -22.58 -25.12 24.80
C GLU A 678 -21.22 -25.27 24.12
N GLU A 679 -20.91 -26.45 23.61
CA GLU A 679 -19.74 -26.68 22.74
C GLU A 679 -20.02 -26.11 21.35
N ILE A 680 -19.60 -24.86 21.12
CA ILE A 680 -19.80 -24.15 19.85
C ILE A 680 -18.66 -24.38 18.84
N LEU A 681 -17.51 -24.90 19.31
CA LEU A 681 -16.39 -25.30 18.47
C LEU A 681 -15.67 -26.50 19.08
N ASN A 682 -15.28 -27.43 18.22
CA ASN A 682 -14.33 -28.48 18.54
C ASN A 682 -13.47 -28.79 17.30
N THR A 683 -12.20 -28.39 17.33
CA THR A 683 -11.31 -28.55 16.17
C THR A 683 -10.91 -30.00 15.88
N ASP A 684 -11.28 -30.94 16.75
CA ASP A 684 -11.14 -32.39 16.54
C ASP A 684 -12.41 -33.03 15.96
N SER A 685 -13.44 -32.26 15.63
CA SER A 685 -14.64 -32.79 15.00
C SER A 685 -14.32 -33.54 13.70
N MET A 686 -15.08 -34.61 13.42
CA MET A 686 -14.99 -35.35 12.16
C MET A 686 -15.25 -34.46 10.93
N TYR A 687 -15.98 -33.35 11.06
CA TYR A 687 -16.18 -32.39 9.97
C TYR A 687 -14.90 -31.68 9.55
N TYR A 688 -13.91 -31.60 10.45
CA TYR A 688 -12.58 -31.06 10.20
C TYR A 688 -11.51 -32.17 10.08
N GLN A 689 -11.94 -33.43 9.91
CA GLN A 689 -11.07 -34.61 9.83
C GLN A 689 -10.29 -34.91 11.13
N GLY A 690 -10.84 -34.56 12.29
CA GLY A 690 -10.32 -34.98 13.59
C GLY A 690 -10.83 -36.35 14.05
N SER A 691 -10.41 -36.76 15.25
CA SER A 691 -10.76 -38.05 15.86
C SER A 691 -12.16 -38.10 16.48
N ASN A 692 -12.83 -36.94 16.54
CA ASN A 692 -14.20 -36.74 17.01
C ASN A 692 -14.40 -37.04 18.51
N VAL A 693 -13.35 -36.86 19.32
CA VAL A 693 -13.48 -36.78 20.78
C VAL A 693 -14.13 -35.44 21.11
N GLY A 694 -15.04 -35.38 22.10
CA GLY A 694 -15.75 -34.15 22.45
C GLY A 694 -16.70 -34.33 23.63
N ASN A 695 -17.55 -33.33 23.87
CA ASN A 695 -18.39 -33.24 25.07
C ASN A 695 -19.89 -33.43 24.81
N PHE A 696 -20.27 -34.02 23.67
CA PHE A 696 -21.67 -34.29 23.29
C PHE A 696 -22.58 -33.04 23.30
N GLY A 697 -22.02 -31.86 23.02
CA GLY A 697 -22.76 -30.62 22.76
C GLY A 697 -22.93 -29.68 23.97
N TYR A 698 -23.08 -30.19 25.20
CA TYR A 698 -23.26 -29.36 26.39
C TYR A 698 -22.51 -29.91 27.60
N VAL A 699 -22.01 -29.01 28.44
CA VAL A 699 -21.38 -29.33 29.73
C VAL A 699 -22.02 -28.49 30.82
N THR A 700 -22.36 -29.10 31.95
CA THR A 700 -22.93 -28.40 33.11
C THR A 700 -21.90 -28.29 34.21
N SER A 701 -21.80 -27.12 34.85
CA SER A 701 -20.93 -26.92 36.01
C SER A 701 -21.48 -27.65 37.24
N GLU A 702 -20.57 -28.13 38.07
CA GLU A 702 -20.85 -28.72 39.38
C GLU A 702 -20.27 -27.81 40.46
N GLU A 703 -20.89 -27.79 41.64
CA GLU A 703 -20.42 -27.09 42.84
C GLU A 703 -19.24 -27.85 43.48
N ILE A 704 -18.16 -27.93 42.70
CA ILE A 704 -16.90 -28.59 43.05
C ILE A 704 -15.80 -27.56 42.83
N GLU A 705 -15.08 -27.22 43.90
CA GLU A 705 -14.01 -26.24 43.83
C GLU A 705 -12.85 -26.73 42.94
N SER A 706 -12.37 -25.87 42.04
CA SER A 706 -11.22 -26.15 41.18
C SER A 706 -10.61 -24.83 40.67
N HIS A 707 -9.29 -24.79 40.48
CA HIS A 707 -8.58 -23.61 39.94
C HIS A 707 -8.97 -22.28 40.62
N GLY A 708 -9.16 -22.31 41.94
CA GLY A 708 -9.53 -21.14 42.75
C GLY A 708 -10.97 -20.65 42.58
N ARG A 709 -11.88 -21.47 42.03
CA ARG A 709 -13.28 -21.11 41.75
C ARG A 709 -14.24 -22.10 42.42
N GLU A 710 -15.41 -21.62 42.82
CA GLU A 710 -16.43 -22.40 43.56
C GLU A 710 -17.08 -23.50 42.71
N ASN A 711 -17.21 -23.27 41.41
CA ASN A 711 -17.82 -24.20 40.46
C ASN A 711 -16.81 -24.63 39.40
N SER A 712 -17.03 -25.81 38.83
CA SER A 712 -16.15 -26.37 37.80
C SER A 712 -16.89 -27.29 36.84
N ILE A 713 -16.31 -27.47 35.65
CA ILE A 713 -16.82 -28.38 34.62
C ILE A 713 -15.87 -29.58 34.46
N SER A 714 -16.42 -30.76 34.20
CA SER A 714 -15.66 -31.96 33.80
C SER A 714 -15.80 -32.15 32.30
N ILE A 715 -14.70 -32.14 31.57
CA ILE A 715 -14.72 -32.22 30.10
C ILE A 715 -13.75 -33.26 29.56
N SER A 716 -14.07 -33.76 28.38
CA SER A 716 -13.11 -34.42 27.50
C SER A 716 -12.45 -33.38 26.61
N ILE A 717 -11.16 -33.14 26.81
CA ILE A 717 -10.34 -32.30 25.93
C ILE A 717 -9.73 -33.20 24.85
N PRO A 718 -10.06 -32.99 23.57
CA PRO A 718 -9.55 -33.83 22.48
C PRO A 718 -8.03 -33.72 22.31
N PRO A 719 -7.39 -34.66 21.61
CA PRO A 719 -5.94 -34.61 21.34
C PRO A 719 -5.63 -33.55 20.28
N LEU A 720 -4.61 -32.71 20.51
CA LEU A 720 -4.18 -31.66 19.57
C LEU A 720 -5.36 -30.84 19.05
N ALA A 721 -6.12 -30.23 19.97
CA ALA A 721 -7.37 -29.56 19.63
C ALA A 721 -7.66 -28.36 20.53
N THR A 722 -8.53 -27.50 20.01
CA THR A 722 -9.14 -26.41 20.75
C THR A 722 -10.66 -26.58 20.77
N VAL A 723 -11.26 -26.32 21.92
CA VAL A 723 -12.70 -26.40 22.18
C VAL A 723 -13.18 -25.05 22.70
N TYR A 724 -14.31 -24.56 22.17
CA TYR A 724 -14.98 -23.38 22.70
C TYR A 724 -16.28 -23.76 23.38
N LEU A 725 -16.46 -23.26 24.59
CA LEU A 725 -17.65 -23.46 25.40
C LEU A 725 -18.33 -22.11 25.67
N LYS A 726 -19.51 -21.87 25.08
CA LYS A 726 -20.29 -20.64 25.27
C LYS A 726 -21.22 -20.80 26.48
N TYR A 727 -21.20 -19.85 27.40
CA TYR A 727 -22.13 -19.84 28.52
C TYR A 727 -23.55 -19.51 28.04
N ASN A 728 -24.52 -20.36 28.41
CA ASN A 728 -25.93 -20.09 28.17
C ASN A 728 -26.48 -19.22 29.30
N LEU A 729 -26.67 -17.94 28.99
CA LEU A 729 -27.27 -16.93 29.87
C LEU A 729 -28.71 -17.27 30.28
#